data_AF-A0A0C5WKC7-F1
#
_entry.id   AF-A0A0C5WKC7-F1
#
_cell.length_a   1.000
_cell.length_b   1.000
_cell.length_c   1.000
_cell.angle_alpha   90.00
_cell.angle_beta   90.00
_cell.angle_gamma   90.00
#
_symmetry.space_group_name_H-M   'P 1'
#
loop_
_entity.id
_entity.type
_entity.pdbx_description
1 polymer ?
#
loop_
_entity_poly.entity_id
_entity_poly.type
_entity_poly.pdbx_seq_one_letter_code
_entity_poly.pdbx_strand_id
1 'polypeptide(L)'
;MDNIMKINQKKAVLQNSLTLALIGMASAAVNAEPYEMLLSDVLADEQAIIAEQPEGLALVMESIRTLDNDAVEAITVGNPNNPENVKRVESIVSEQDWNFLFVERHAQYTYLNFLKGIGKFPAFCGNYDDGRDAEAICRKSLATMFAHFTQETGGHNAYSEYPEWRQGLYYLREVGWSEGTSGGYGICDPGLWQGEAYPCGQFEDGSYKSYFGRGAKQLSYNYNYGPFSHAIYGNVEKLLNEPELVADSWLNLASAVFFYLYPQPPKPSMLHVLDGTWQPNQADLNAGLVPGFGVTTMIINGGVECGGSSEHIQSQNRIDYYREFAKYLDVPIAEGEVLGCANMQAFDAGGAGALNVHWEEDWGWTPDTPTGQTYKCQLVAYQGPFSAFVEGDYRKCVEDKFDVNIINDLEGVPPTADAGGDITLFSDNTRVTLDGSGSHDPYGEIVSYQWQQVLGNTLEIAAADQAKASVVVPKVETEILYHFELTVVDDDGQTASDTMTITAKVVPDNFPPTVTLAGPQSVKASEPVVITATVEDPDDTEFSFNWRASNGISLDVAEDNRSASFVAPAVENETTVTVWLDVTDSVNEPVTASHNLVIKPASTGEYPAWELGKNYVEGERVTNLGDNYECKAFPYSGWCGVAEAYKPGEGHAWQDAWTKL
;
A
#
# COMPACT_ATOMS: atom_id res chain seq x y z
N MET A 1 -24.02 8.63 -17.59
CA MET A 1 -23.67 9.11 -18.95
C MET A 1 -24.76 9.92 -19.67
N ASP A 2 -26.00 10.02 -19.19
CA ASP A 2 -27.09 10.72 -19.92
C ASP A 2 -27.34 12.21 -19.56
N ASN A 3 -26.64 12.77 -18.56
CA ASN A 3 -26.80 14.19 -18.19
C ASN A 3 -25.70 15.13 -18.71
N ILE A 4 -24.61 14.60 -19.26
CA ILE A 4 -23.50 15.40 -19.81
C ILE A 4 -23.74 15.79 -21.29
N MET A 5 -24.54 15.01 -22.03
CA MET A 5 -24.91 15.35 -23.42
C MET A 5 -25.86 16.55 -23.55
N LYS A 6 -26.61 16.91 -22.50
CA LYS A 6 -27.60 18.01 -22.55
C LYS A 6 -27.01 19.39 -22.27
N ILE A 7 -25.78 19.48 -21.73
CA ILE A 7 -25.08 20.75 -21.50
C ILE A 7 -24.29 21.15 -22.75
N ASN A 8 -23.70 20.19 -23.46
CA ASN A 8 -22.93 20.46 -24.68
C ASN A 8 -23.79 20.84 -25.90
N GLN A 9 -25.08 20.52 -25.92
CA GLN A 9 -26.00 20.98 -26.98
C GLN A 9 -26.49 22.44 -26.81
N LYS A 10 -26.29 23.08 -25.64
CA LYS A 10 -26.63 24.51 -25.46
C LYS A 10 -25.50 25.48 -25.82
N LYS A 11 -24.23 25.02 -25.85
CA LYS A 11 -23.09 25.84 -26.31
C LYS A 11 -23.05 26.01 -27.84
N ALA A 12 -23.62 25.07 -28.61
CA ALA A 12 -23.62 25.11 -30.08
C ALA A 12 -24.69 26.01 -30.72
N VAL A 13 -25.68 26.50 -29.97
CA VAL A 13 -26.78 27.34 -30.51
C VAL A 13 -26.55 28.84 -30.29
N LEU A 14 -25.63 29.25 -29.40
CA LEU A 14 -25.26 30.67 -29.24
C LEU A 14 -24.15 31.15 -30.19
N GLN A 15 -23.44 30.25 -30.86
CA GLN A 15 -22.34 30.61 -31.77
C GLN A 15 -22.77 30.97 -33.20
N ASN A 16 -24.06 30.92 -33.56
CA ASN A 16 -24.52 31.06 -34.94
C ASN A 16 -25.42 32.28 -35.24
N SER A 17 -25.45 33.29 -34.37
CA SER A 17 -26.28 34.50 -34.56
C SER A 17 -25.51 35.82 -34.59
N LEU A 18 -24.19 35.79 -34.80
CA LEU A 18 -23.38 37.01 -34.87
C LEU A 18 -22.43 37.03 -36.09
N THR A 19 -22.94 36.65 -37.26
CA THR A 19 -22.19 36.73 -38.52
C THR A 19 -22.98 37.48 -39.57
N LEU A 20 -23.24 38.77 -39.35
CA LEU A 20 -23.51 39.74 -40.43
C LEU A 20 -23.44 41.21 -39.94
N ALA A 21 -22.25 41.69 -39.58
CA ALA A 21 -21.90 43.11 -39.60
C ALA A 21 -20.37 43.31 -39.46
N LEU A 22 -19.59 42.75 -40.38
CA LEU A 22 -18.29 43.35 -40.69
C LEU A 22 -18.51 44.45 -41.72
N ILE A 23 -18.08 45.67 -41.43
CA ILE A 23 -17.21 46.51 -42.28
C ILE A 23 -16.87 47.76 -41.46
N GLY A 24 -15.58 47.88 -41.09
CA GLY A 24 -14.99 49.17 -40.78
C GLY A 24 -14.67 49.48 -39.31
N MET A 25 -13.94 48.60 -38.61
CA MET A 25 -12.85 49.03 -37.71
C MET A 25 -11.84 47.86 -37.65
N ALA A 26 -10.74 47.98 -38.38
CA ALA A 26 -9.54 47.24 -38.03
C ALA A 26 -8.98 47.92 -36.77
N SER A 27 -9.46 47.49 -35.61
CA SER A 27 -8.79 47.74 -34.34
C SER A 27 -7.49 46.95 -34.41
N ALA A 28 -6.36 47.64 -34.34
CA ALA A 28 -5.08 46.99 -34.12
C ALA A 28 -5.22 46.08 -32.91
N ALA A 29 -5.02 44.77 -33.10
CA ALA A 29 -4.61 43.91 -32.01
C ALA A 29 -3.26 44.46 -31.55
N VAL A 30 -3.30 45.28 -30.51
CA VAL A 30 -2.10 45.59 -29.73
C VAL A 30 -1.73 44.24 -29.13
N ASN A 31 -0.57 43.69 -29.52
CA ASN A 31 0.09 42.69 -28.69
C ASN A 31 0.28 43.38 -27.34
N ALA A 32 -0.60 43.11 -26.39
CA ALA A 32 -0.32 43.42 -25.00
C ALA A 32 0.84 42.50 -24.63
N GLU A 33 1.96 43.07 -24.21
CA GLU A 33 3.03 42.27 -23.62
C GLU A 33 2.45 41.56 -22.38
N PRO A 34 2.85 40.31 -22.11
CA PRO A 34 2.40 39.58 -20.93
C PRO A 34 2.63 40.39 -19.66
N TYR A 35 1.77 40.23 -18.65
CA TYR A 35 1.94 40.93 -17.39
C TYR A 35 3.17 40.42 -16.64
N GLU A 36 4.05 41.33 -16.25
CA GLU A 36 5.26 40.98 -15.52
C GLU A 36 4.94 40.71 -14.04
N MET A 37 5.29 39.53 -13.56
CA MET A 37 5.21 39.14 -12.15
C MET A 37 6.60 38.83 -11.63
N LEU A 38 6.84 39.11 -10.36
CA LEU A 38 8.08 38.72 -9.69
C LEU A 38 7.96 37.28 -9.20
N LEU A 39 9.01 36.47 -9.36
CA LEU A 39 9.04 35.10 -8.85
C LEU A 39 8.85 35.07 -7.32
N SER A 40 9.40 36.06 -6.63
CA SER A 40 9.22 36.23 -5.18
C SER A 40 7.75 36.37 -4.75
N ASP A 41 6.96 37.13 -5.51
CA ASP A 41 5.54 37.31 -5.23
C ASP A 41 4.75 36.01 -5.48
N VAL A 42 5.05 35.29 -6.58
CA VAL A 42 4.41 34.01 -6.92
C VAL A 42 4.64 32.97 -5.82
N LEU A 43 5.86 32.87 -5.31
CA LEU A 43 6.21 31.89 -4.27
C LEU A 43 5.68 32.29 -2.89
N ALA A 44 5.67 33.59 -2.58
CA ALA A 44 5.02 34.09 -1.37
C ALA A 44 3.51 33.76 -1.36
N ASP A 45 2.86 33.85 -2.52
CA ASP A 45 1.46 33.47 -2.68
C ASP A 45 1.23 31.98 -2.47
N GLU A 46 2.05 31.10 -3.07
CA GLU A 46 1.98 29.65 -2.85
C GLU A 46 2.06 29.31 -1.35
N GLN A 47 3.08 29.83 -0.68
CA GLN A 47 3.31 29.58 0.75
C GLN A 47 2.18 30.11 1.62
N ALA A 48 1.65 31.30 1.30
CA ALA A 48 0.50 31.86 2.01
C ALA A 48 -0.75 30.97 1.84
N ILE A 49 -1.02 30.48 0.63
CA ILE A 49 -2.18 29.63 0.36
C ILE A 49 -2.05 28.27 1.08
N ILE A 50 -0.85 27.67 1.08
CA ILE A 50 -0.58 26.42 1.81
C ILE A 50 -0.76 26.64 3.32
N ALA A 51 -0.22 27.74 3.87
CA ALA A 51 -0.32 28.06 5.30
C ALA A 51 -1.76 28.33 5.76
N GLU A 52 -2.64 28.75 4.84
CA GLU A 52 -4.07 28.96 5.10
C GLU A 52 -4.90 27.67 5.02
N GLN A 53 -4.33 26.54 4.56
CA GLN A 53 -5.05 25.27 4.50
C GLN A 53 -5.25 24.65 5.89
N PRO A 54 -6.34 23.88 6.09
CA PRO A 54 -6.49 23.06 7.29
C PRO A 54 -5.33 22.05 7.42
N GLU A 55 -5.12 21.54 8.64
CA GLU A 55 -4.09 20.54 9.00
C GLU A 55 -4.05 19.32 8.05
N GLY A 56 -5.14 19.04 7.32
CA GLY A 56 -5.25 17.93 6.37
C GLY A 56 -4.23 17.92 5.23
N LEU A 57 -3.81 19.06 4.67
CA LEU A 57 -2.80 19.06 3.59
C LEU A 57 -1.42 18.64 4.12
N ALA A 58 -1.01 19.21 5.25
CA ALA A 58 0.25 18.88 5.91
C ALA A 58 0.30 17.41 6.36
N LEU A 59 -0.80 16.90 6.93
CA LEU A 59 -0.93 15.47 7.29
C LEU A 59 -0.75 14.54 6.09
N VAL A 60 -1.31 14.91 4.92
CA VAL A 60 -1.11 14.13 3.70
C VAL A 60 0.32 14.20 3.20
N MET A 61 0.90 15.40 3.12
CA MET A 61 2.30 15.55 2.68
C MET A 61 3.24 14.71 3.54
N GLU A 62 3.02 14.69 4.86
CA GLU A 62 3.78 13.87 5.80
C GLU A 62 3.62 12.36 5.56
N SER A 63 2.42 11.91 5.22
CA SER A 63 2.12 10.48 5.01
C SER A 63 2.55 9.93 3.65
N ILE A 64 2.72 10.79 2.63
CA ILE A 64 3.16 10.37 1.29
C ILE A 64 4.67 10.49 1.08
N ARG A 65 5.44 10.94 2.09
CA ARG A 65 6.91 11.00 2.01
C ARG A 65 7.50 9.66 1.67
N THR A 66 8.64 9.70 1.00
CA THR A 66 9.34 8.51 0.55
C THR A 66 10.77 8.45 1.04
N LEU A 67 11.23 7.23 1.34
CA LEU A 67 12.64 6.93 1.52
C LEU A 67 13.37 6.95 0.16
N ASP A 68 14.65 7.29 0.17
CA ASP A 68 15.47 7.22 -1.04
C ASP A 68 15.59 5.79 -1.59
N ASN A 69 15.69 5.67 -2.91
CA ASN A 69 15.78 4.36 -3.56
C ASN A 69 17.05 3.59 -3.19
N ASP A 70 18.20 4.25 -2.97
CA ASP A 70 19.42 3.53 -2.56
C ASP A 70 19.27 2.94 -1.16
N ALA A 71 18.61 3.68 -0.26
CA ALA A 71 18.28 3.19 1.08
C ALA A 71 17.25 2.04 1.02
N VAL A 72 16.28 2.10 0.10
CA VAL A 72 15.35 0.98 -0.15
C VAL A 72 16.10 -0.25 -0.69
N GLU A 73 17.03 -0.07 -1.63
CA GLU A 73 17.80 -1.19 -2.17
C GLU A 73 18.73 -1.85 -1.15
N ALA A 74 19.16 -1.10 -0.13
CA ALA A 74 19.95 -1.59 1.00
C ALA A 74 19.16 -2.43 2.03
N ILE A 75 17.82 -2.42 1.98
CA ILE A 75 16.98 -3.24 2.86
C ILE A 75 17.26 -4.72 2.59
N THR A 76 17.53 -5.47 3.66
CA THR A 76 17.62 -6.93 3.66
C THR A 76 16.87 -7.48 4.87
N VAL A 77 16.38 -8.73 4.78
CA VAL A 77 15.63 -9.37 5.88
C VAL A 77 16.49 -9.44 7.16
N GLY A 78 15.92 -9.04 8.29
CA GLY A 78 16.52 -9.08 9.62
C GLY A 78 17.64 -8.06 9.85
N ASN A 79 17.87 -7.12 8.93
CA ASN A 79 18.96 -6.17 9.08
C ASN A 79 18.64 -5.15 10.19
N PRO A 80 19.50 -5.03 11.22
CA PRO A 80 19.25 -4.12 12.34
C PRO A 80 19.33 -2.64 11.95
N ASN A 81 19.80 -2.32 10.73
CA ASN A 81 19.80 -0.98 10.14
C ASN A 81 18.61 -0.71 9.22
N ASN A 82 17.66 -1.65 9.09
CA ASN A 82 16.42 -1.41 8.35
C ASN A 82 15.66 -0.18 8.93
N PRO A 83 14.88 0.53 8.11
CA PRO A 83 13.97 1.57 8.61
C PRO A 83 13.02 1.05 9.70
N GLU A 84 12.62 1.91 10.64
CA GLU A 84 11.80 1.50 11.80
C GLU A 84 10.45 0.88 11.41
N ASN A 85 9.83 1.36 10.33
CA ASN A 85 8.60 0.77 9.83
C ASN A 85 8.80 -0.63 9.23
N VAL A 86 9.97 -0.89 8.62
CA VAL A 86 10.36 -2.23 8.15
C VAL A 86 10.60 -3.16 9.33
N LYS A 87 11.38 -2.74 10.34
CA LYS A 87 11.62 -3.53 11.56
C LYS A 87 10.32 -3.91 12.27
N ARG A 88 9.36 -2.96 12.34
CA ARG A 88 8.03 -3.21 12.89
C ARG A 88 7.26 -4.26 12.08
N VAL A 89 7.33 -4.21 10.76
CA VAL A 89 6.70 -5.24 9.92
C VAL A 89 7.38 -6.59 10.14
N GLU A 90 8.71 -6.64 10.20
CA GLU A 90 9.47 -7.87 10.47
C GLU A 90 9.10 -8.50 11.82
N SER A 91 8.80 -7.69 12.84
CA SER A 91 8.36 -8.19 14.15
C SER A 91 6.92 -8.70 14.17
N ILE A 92 6.11 -8.42 13.15
CA ILE A 92 4.68 -8.81 13.05
C ILE A 92 4.49 -9.95 12.04
N VAL A 93 5.17 -9.88 10.89
CA VAL A 93 5.06 -10.82 9.77
C VAL A 93 6.46 -11.19 9.34
N SER A 94 6.91 -12.39 9.68
CA SER A 94 8.17 -12.97 9.21
C SER A 94 8.08 -13.41 7.73
N GLU A 95 9.21 -13.78 7.13
CA GLU A 95 9.20 -14.41 5.79
C GLU A 95 8.42 -15.73 5.79
N GLN A 96 8.41 -16.45 6.91
CA GLN A 96 7.61 -17.66 7.04
C GLN A 96 6.12 -17.34 7.03
N ASP A 97 5.70 -16.32 7.79
CA ASP A 97 4.32 -15.84 7.78
C ASP A 97 3.92 -15.42 6.37
N TRP A 98 4.77 -14.68 5.66
CA TRP A 98 4.53 -14.33 4.25
C TRP A 98 4.30 -15.57 3.37
N ASN A 99 5.15 -16.58 3.51
CA ASN A 99 5.00 -17.84 2.77
C ASN A 99 3.72 -18.60 3.13
N PHE A 100 3.30 -18.53 4.39
CA PHE A 100 2.05 -19.12 4.85
C PHE A 100 0.83 -18.34 4.31
N LEU A 101 0.81 -17.02 4.50
CA LEU A 101 -0.30 -16.14 4.14
C LEU A 101 -0.55 -16.11 2.63
N PHE A 102 0.51 -16.23 1.83
CA PHE A 102 0.46 -16.11 0.37
C PHE A 102 1.11 -17.32 -0.31
N VAL A 103 0.50 -18.48 -0.11
CA VAL A 103 1.08 -19.79 -0.50
C VAL A 103 1.06 -20.02 -2.02
N GLU A 104 0.08 -19.47 -2.73
CA GLU A 104 -0.04 -19.62 -4.19
C GLU A 104 0.45 -18.39 -4.97
N ARG A 105 1.11 -17.43 -4.30
CA ARG A 105 1.51 -16.17 -4.92
C ARG A 105 2.45 -16.35 -6.11
N HIS A 106 2.43 -15.38 -7.02
CA HIS A 106 3.42 -15.28 -8.07
C HIS A 106 4.84 -15.08 -7.48
N ALA A 107 5.85 -15.72 -8.07
CA ALA A 107 7.22 -15.74 -7.54
C ALA A 107 7.91 -14.35 -7.44
N GLN A 108 7.42 -13.35 -8.17
CA GLN A 108 7.90 -11.96 -8.10
C GLN A 108 7.47 -11.22 -6.81
N TYR A 109 6.44 -11.72 -6.13
CA TYR A 109 6.01 -11.20 -4.82
C TYR A 109 6.83 -11.87 -3.72
N THR A 110 8.07 -11.43 -3.56
CA THR A 110 8.96 -11.91 -2.49
C THR A 110 8.73 -11.12 -1.21
N TYR A 111 9.07 -11.74 -0.07
CA TYR A 111 9.02 -11.03 1.21
C TYR A 111 10.01 -9.86 1.23
N LEU A 112 11.19 -9.99 0.62
CA LEU A 112 12.12 -8.88 0.46
C LEU A 112 11.52 -7.71 -0.33
N ASN A 113 10.82 -7.98 -1.44
CA ASN A 113 10.15 -6.93 -2.21
C ASN A 113 9.01 -6.28 -1.42
N PHE A 114 8.34 -7.05 -0.55
CA PHE A 114 7.37 -6.51 0.40
C PHE A 114 8.03 -5.53 1.36
N LEU A 115 9.12 -5.91 2.02
CA LEU A 115 9.87 -5.04 2.93
C LEU A 115 10.40 -3.78 2.22
N LYS A 116 10.88 -3.89 0.99
CA LYS A 116 11.28 -2.73 0.17
C LYS A 116 10.12 -1.78 -0.11
N GLY A 117 8.95 -2.33 -0.48
CA GLY A 117 7.72 -1.57 -0.64
C GLY A 117 7.29 -0.84 0.63
N ILE A 118 7.40 -1.49 1.80
CA ILE A 118 7.15 -0.85 3.11
C ILE A 118 8.18 0.26 3.38
N GLY A 119 9.47 -0.04 3.25
CA GLY A 119 10.56 0.89 3.54
C GLY A 119 10.51 2.14 2.67
N LYS A 120 10.07 2.04 1.41
CA LYS A 120 9.88 3.19 0.54
C LYS A 120 8.90 4.23 1.11
N PHE A 121 7.92 3.82 1.91
CA PHE A 121 6.91 4.74 2.46
C PHE A 121 6.87 4.68 4.01
N PRO A 122 7.68 5.50 4.70
CA PRO A 122 7.85 5.45 6.15
C PRO A 122 6.58 5.58 6.99
N ALA A 123 5.53 6.23 6.46
CA ALA A 123 4.26 6.40 7.16
C ALA A 123 3.47 5.09 7.29
N PHE A 124 3.62 4.14 6.34
CA PHE A 124 2.99 2.83 6.48
C PHE A 124 3.71 2.04 7.56
N CYS A 125 2.99 1.64 8.61
CA CYS A 125 3.58 1.10 9.83
C CYS A 125 4.61 2.05 10.46
N GLY A 126 4.41 3.37 10.36
CA GLY A 126 5.29 4.40 10.93
C GLY A 126 5.16 4.57 12.45
N ASN A 127 5.98 5.46 13.00
CA ASN A 127 5.90 5.90 14.40
C ASN A 127 4.86 7.03 14.55
N TYR A 128 4.33 7.19 15.76
CA TYR A 128 3.40 8.27 16.10
C TYR A 128 3.85 8.96 17.39
N ASP A 129 3.99 10.29 17.33
CA ASP A 129 4.42 11.11 18.48
C ASP A 129 3.25 11.67 19.29
N ASP A 130 2.02 11.36 18.90
CA ASP A 130 0.76 11.82 19.49
C ASP A 130 0.08 10.79 20.42
N GLY A 131 0.78 9.68 20.69
CA GLY A 131 0.31 8.62 21.60
C GLY A 131 -0.57 7.55 20.95
N ARG A 132 -0.75 7.57 19.62
CA ARG A 132 -1.35 6.45 18.88
C ARG A 132 -0.49 5.20 18.97
N ASP A 133 -1.14 4.04 19.00
CA ASP A 133 -0.47 2.74 19.07
C ASP A 133 0.02 2.30 17.68
N ALA A 134 1.32 2.53 17.42
CA ALA A 134 1.95 2.22 16.15
C ALA A 134 1.89 0.72 15.79
N GLU A 135 2.00 -0.18 16.78
CA GLU A 135 1.96 -1.62 16.52
C GLU A 135 0.54 -2.05 16.16
N ALA A 136 -0.47 -1.62 16.94
CA ALA A 136 -1.87 -1.95 16.65
C ALA A 136 -2.33 -1.41 15.29
N ILE A 137 -1.94 -0.17 14.94
CA ILE A 137 -2.25 0.42 13.63
C ILE A 137 -1.52 -0.33 12.51
N CYS A 138 -0.26 -0.74 12.72
CA CYS A 138 0.47 -1.53 11.73
C CYS A 138 -0.19 -2.90 11.49
N ARG A 139 -0.54 -3.65 12.54
CA ARG A 139 -1.25 -4.93 12.43
C ARG A 139 -2.56 -4.77 11.65
N LYS A 140 -3.35 -3.73 11.97
CA LYS A 140 -4.62 -3.44 11.29
C LYS A 140 -4.40 -3.03 9.83
N SER A 141 -3.35 -2.26 9.54
CA SER A 141 -3.00 -1.84 8.19
C SER A 141 -2.57 -3.03 7.33
N LEU A 142 -1.76 -3.93 7.87
CA LEU A 142 -1.36 -5.18 7.23
C LEU A 142 -2.57 -6.08 6.95
N ALA A 143 -3.45 -6.30 7.94
CA ALA A 143 -4.66 -7.11 7.75
C ALA A 143 -5.58 -6.54 6.66
N THR A 144 -5.77 -5.22 6.67
CA THR A 144 -6.57 -4.50 5.67
C THR A 144 -5.96 -4.65 4.27
N MET A 145 -4.66 -4.38 4.16
CA MET A 145 -3.93 -4.43 2.90
C MET A 145 -3.92 -5.85 2.31
N PHE A 146 -3.66 -6.88 3.12
CA PHE A 146 -3.64 -8.27 2.68
C PHE A 146 -5.02 -8.75 2.21
N ALA A 147 -6.09 -8.38 2.91
CA ALA A 147 -7.46 -8.68 2.47
C ALA A 147 -7.77 -8.08 1.10
N HIS A 148 -7.36 -6.83 0.88
CA HIS A 148 -7.51 -6.20 -0.43
C HIS A 148 -6.64 -6.87 -1.49
N PHE A 149 -5.38 -7.21 -1.20
CA PHE A 149 -4.52 -7.94 -2.14
C PHE A 149 -5.16 -9.24 -2.60
N THR A 150 -5.71 -10.00 -1.66
CA THR A 150 -6.37 -11.26 -1.97
C THR A 150 -7.56 -11.04 -2.89
N GLN A 151 -8.36 -9.99 -2.70
CA GLN A 151 -9.46 -9.70 -3.64
C GLN A 151 -9.00 -9.15 -5.00
N GLU A 152 -7.93 -8.35 -5.06
CA GLU A 152 -7.45 -7.77 -6.32
C GLU A 152 -6.72 -8.79 -7.20
N THR A 153 -5.96 -9.69 -6.58
CA THR A 153 -4.97 -10.51 -7.27
C THR A 153 -5.04 -11.99 -6.92
N GLY A 154 -6.05 -12.41 -6.16
CA GLY A 154 -6.13 -13.78 -5.67
C GLY A 154 -6.55 -14.80 -6.73
N GLY A 155 -6.25 -16.07 -6.46
CA GLY A 155 -6.70 -17.18 -7.30
C GLY A 155 -8.22 -17.39 -7.31
N HIS A 156 -8.91 -17.06 -6.20
CA HIS A 156 -10.35 -17.22 -5.99
C HIS A 156 -10.90 -18.60 -6.36
N ASN A 157 -10.09 -19.63 -6.10
CA ASN A 157 -10.41 -21.01 -6.40
C ASN A 157 -10.93 -21.72 -5.16
N ALA A 158 -12.26 -21.83 -5.04
CA ALA A 158 -12.92 -22.57 -3.97
C ALA A 158 -12.56 -24.08 -3.93
N TYR A 159 -11.94 -24.62 -4.98
CA TYR A 159 -11.50 -26.02 -5.06
C TYR A 159 -9.99 -26.21 -4.80
N SER A 160 -9.25 -25.14 -4.50
CA SER A 160 -7.85 -25.29 -4.08
C SER A 160 -7.78 -26.04 -2.74
N GLU A 161 -6.64 -26.70 -2.50
CA GLU A 161 -6.32 -27.25 -1.18
C GLU A 161 -6.16 -26.15 -0.10
N TYR A 162 -5.91 -24.91 -0.53
CA TYR A 162 -5.76 -23.75 0.34
C TYR A 162 -7.02 -22.88 0.33
N PRO A 163 -7.44 -22.33 1.48
CA PRO A 163 -8.59 -21.45 1.55
C PRO A 163 -8.35 -20.16 0.76
N GLU A 164 -9.40 -19.59 0.17
CA GLU A 164 -9.29 -18.43 -0.72
C GLU A 164 -8.56 -17.23 -0.10
N TRP A 165 -8.70 -17.00 1.20
CA TRP A 165 -8.02 -15.90 1.89
C TRP A 165 -6.49 -15.99 1.80
N ARG A 166 -5.93 -17.19 1.57
CA ARG A 166 -4.48 -17.45 1.39
C ARG A 166 -4.02 -17.51 -0.07
N GLN A 167 -4.92 -17.30 -1.01
CA GLN A 167 -4.62 -17.35 -2.45
C GLN A 167 -4.27 -15.98 -3.03
N GLY A 168 -4.04 -14.96 -2.18
CA GLY A 168 -3.69 -13.62 -2.63
C GLY A 168 -2.36 -13.53 -3.36
N LEU A 169 -2.16 -12.45 -4.12
CA LEU A 169 -0.95 -12.21 -4.90
C LEU A 169 -0.68 -13.27 -5.99
N TYR A 170 -1.71 -13.98 -6.44
CA TYR A 170 -1.62 -14.99 -7.50
C TYR A 170 -1.34 -14.34 -8.87
N TYR A 171 -2.10 -13.30 -9.22
CA TYR A 171 -1.94 -12.57 -10.47
C TYR A 171 -0.99 -11.38 -10.31
N LEU A 172 0.05 -11.34 -11.15
CA LEU A 172 0.97 -10.21 -11.22
C LEU A 172 0.50 -9.11 -12.20
N ARG A 173 -0.24 -9.52 -13.22
CA ARG A 173 -0.73 -8.70 -14.34
C ARG A 173 -2.19 -9.01 -14.57
N GLU A 174 -2.95 -8.03 -15.01
CA GLU A 174 -4.36 -8.19 -15.35
C GLU A 174 -4.55 -9.31 -16.39
N VAL A 175 -5.47 -10.22 -16.09
CA VAL A 175 -5.75 -11.37 -16.96
C VAL A 175 -6.28 -10.90 -18.30
N GLY A 176 -5.65 -11.36 -19.39
CA GLY A 176 -6.01 -10.99 -20.76
C GLY A 176 -5.17 -9.87 -21.36
N TRP A 177 -4.25 -9.27 -20.59
CA TRP A 177 -3.33 -8.24 -21.05
C TRP A 177 -1.88 -8.74 -21.15
N SER A 178 -1.09 -8.06 -21.98
CA SER A 178 0.33 -8.34 -22.17
C SER A 178 1.09 -7.04 -22.41
N GLU A 179 2.40 -7.02 -22.15
CA GLU A 179 3.23 -5.81 -22.27
C GLU A 179 3.30 -5.25 -23.70
N GLY A 180 3.04 -6.07 -24.72
CA GLY A 180 2.97 -5.63 -26.12
C GLY A 180 1.61 -5.10 -26.56
N THR A 181 0.60 -5.09 -25.69
CA THR A 181 -0.73 -4.57 -26.03
C THR A 181 -0.68 -3.04 -26.04
N SER A 182 -1.22 -2.41 -27.09
CA SER A 182 -1.26 -0.95 -27.24
C SER A 182 -2.60 -0.33 -26.82
N GLY A 183 -2.55 0.89 -26.25
CA GLY A 183 -3.71 1.78 -26.08
C GLY A 183 -4.77 1.34 -25.04
N GLY A 184 -4.46 0.35 -24.21
CA GLY A 184 -5.34 -0.08 -23.11
C GLY A 184 -5.19 0.78 -21.86
N TYR A 185 -6.31 1.12 -21.22
CA TYR A 185 -6.34 1.87 -19.96
C TYR A 185 -5.56 3.21 -19.99
N GLY A 186 -5.34 3.83 -21.16
CA GLY A 186 -4.66 5.12 -21.26
C GLY A 186 -5.61 6.25 -21.66
N ILE A 187 -5.57 7.37 -20.93
CA ILE A 187 -6.15 8.65 -21.37
C ILE A 187 -5.00 9.47 -21.97
N CYS A 188 -4.72 9.21 -23.25
CA CYS A 188 -3.51 9.69 -23.94
C CYS A 188 -3.73 10.95 -24.80
N ASP A 189 -4.90 11.56 -24.73
CA ASP A 189 -5.19 12.81 -25.45
C ASP A 189 -4.56 13.99 -24.69
N PRO A 190 -3.56 14.69 -25.26
CA PRO A 190 -2.94 15.84 -24.60
C PRO A 190 -3.89 17.04 -24.46
N GLY A 191 -5.05 17.04 -25.13
CA GLY A 191 -6.11 18.04 -24.91
C GLY A 191 -6.96 17.78 -23.66
N LEU A 192 -6.75 16.67 -22.96
CA LEU A 192 -7.34 16.37 -21.66
C LEU A 192 -6.26 16.47 -20.59
N TRP A 193 -6.61 17.01 -19.42
CA TRP A 193 -5.66 17.23 -18.34
C TRP A 193 -4.89 15.96 -17.93
N GLN A 194 -5.49 14.76 -18.05
CA GLN A 194 -4.78 13.51 -17.75
C GLN A 194 -3.65 13.21 -18.74
N GLY A 195 -3.87 13.48 -20.03
CA GLY A 195 -2.85 13.27 -21.06
C GLY A 195 -1.82 14.39 -21.11
N GLU A 196 -2.18 15.58 -20.61
CA GLU A 196 -1.29 16.71 -20.41
C GLU A 196 -0.34 16.49 -19.23
N ALA A 197 -0.89 16.18 -18.04
CA ALA A 197 -0.09 15.95 -16.83
C ALA A 197 0.63 14.60 -16.83
N TYR A 198 0.03 13.57 -17.44
CA TYR A 198 0.56 12.20 -17.44
C TYR A 198 0.59 11.63 -18.86
N PRO A 199 1.46 12.16 -19.74
CA PRO A 199 1.50 11.77 -21.14
C PRO A 199 1.82 10.28 -21.30
N CYS A 200 1.02 9.59 -22.11
CA CYS A 200 1.24 8.17 -22.35
C CYS A 200 2.55 7.95 -23.11
N GLY A 201 3.39 7.06 -22.60
CA GLY A 201 4.56 6.54 -23.29
C GLY A 201 4.18 5.82 -24.59
N GLN A 202 5.12 5.77 -25.52
CA GLN A 202 4.93 5.19 -26.85
C GLN A 202 5.88 4.01 -27.08
N PHE A 203 5.43 3.04 -27.87
CA PHE A 203 6.31 2.04 -28.49
C PHE A 203 7.09 2.67 -29.65
N GLU A 204 8.09 1.95 -30.16
CA GLU A 204 8.91 2.41 -31.29
C GLU A 204 8.09 2.73 -32.56
N ASP A 205 6.92 2.10 -32.74
CA ASP A 205 6.01 2.35 -33.85
C ASP A 205 5.10 3.57 -33.66
N GLY A 206 5.24 4.29 -32.54
CA GLY A 206 4.45 5.46 -32.17
C GLY A 206 3.10 5.14 -31.56
N SER A 207 2.72 3.86 -31.41
CA SER A 207 1.51 3.48 -30.69
C SER A 207 1.68 3.66 -29.18
N TYR A 208 0.61 4.03 -28.47
CA TYR A 208 0.68 4.24 -27.02
C TYR A 208 0.78 2.91 -26.26
N LYS A 209 1.57 2.91 -25.18
CA LYS A 209 1.63 1.82 -24.20
C LYS A 209 0.30 1.65 -23.46
N SER A 210 0.10 0.46 -22.88
CA SER A 210 -1.08 0.15 -22.07
C SER A 210 -0.79 0.19 -20.57
N TYR A 211 -1.72 0.78 -19.82
CA TYR A 211 -1.67 0.95 -18.37
C TYR A 211 -2.67 0.04 -17.65
N PHE A 212 -2.75 -1.23 -18.09
CA PHE A 212 -3.56 -2.26 -17.43
C PHE A 212 -3.01 -2.61 -16.03
N GLY A 213 -3.80 -3.36 -15.26
CA GLY A 213 -3.47 -3.71 -13.88
C GLY A 213 -2.12 -4.41 -13.73
N ARG A 214 -1.22 -3.86 -12.92
CA ARG A 214 0.04 -4.50 -12.49
C ARG A 214 0.21 -4.45 -10.97
N GLY A 215 0.89 -5.45 -10.43
CA GLY A 215 1.22 -5.53 -9.00
C GLY A 215 0.02 -5.83 -8.11
N ALA A 216 0.26 -5.79 -6.79
CA ALA A 216 -0.65 -6.24 -5.75
C ALA A 216 -1.97 -5.45 -5.68
N LYS A 217 -1.95 -4.19 -6.14
CA LYS A 217 -3.13 -3.31 -6.22
C LYS A 217 -3.80 -3.30 -7.59
N GLN A 218 -3.20 -3.96 -8.59
CA GLN A 218 -3.59 -3.83 -9.99
C GLN A 218 -3.60 -2.35 -10.43
N LEU A 219 -2.49 -1.65 -10.21
CA LEU A 219 -2.34 -0.24 -10.59
C LEU A 219 -2.65 -0.08 -12.08
N SER A 220 -3.60 0.80 -12.39
CA SER A 220 -4.16 0.97 -13.73
C SER A 220 -4.32 2.45 -14.06
N TYR A 221 -4.27 2.80 -15.34
CA TYR A 221 -4.33 4.16 -15.89
C TYR A 221 -3.10 5.05 -15.72
N ASN A 222 -2.77 5.81 -16.78
CA ASN A 222 -1.64 6.74 -16.81
C ASN A 222 -1.66 7.75 -15.66
N TYR A 223 -2.84 8.26 -15.29
CA TYR A 223 -2.98 9.20 -14.17
C TYR A 223 -2.83 8.58 -12.77
N ASN A 224 -2.63 7.26 -12.66
CA ASN A 224 -2.15 6.60 -11.44
C ASN A 224 -0.66 6.20 -11.55
N TYR A 225 -0.20 5.79 -12.74
CA TYR A 225 1.22 5.50 -12.99
C TYR A 225 2.10 6.74 -12.88
N GLY A 226 1.61 7.91 -13.33
CA GLY A 226 2.34 9.18 -13.27
C GLY A 226 2.66 9.62 -11.84
N PRO A 227 1.67 9.80 -10.95
CA PRO A 227 1.91 10.13 -9.55
C PRO A 227 2.76 9.07 -8.83
N PHE A 228 2.54 7.78 -9.13
CA PHE A 228 3.38 6.72 -8.57
C PHE A 228 4.83 6.84 -9.06
N SER A 229 5.04 7.12 -10.35
CA SER A 229 6.38 7.37 -10.91
C SER A 229 7.04 8.55 -10.21
N HIS A 230 6.30 9.64 -9.97
CA HIS A 230 6.82 10.80 -9.27
C HIS A 230 7.25 10.43 -7.84
N ALA A 231 6.44 9.68 -7.10
CA ALA A 231 6.80 9.21 -5.76
C ALA A 231 8.05 8.30 -5.75
N ILE A 232 8.27 7.51 -6.81
CA ILE A 232 9.42 6.60 -6.86
C ILE A 232 10.69 7.26 -7.42
N TYR A 233 10.56 8.14 -8.42
CA TYR A 233 11.66 8.62 -9.26
C TYR A 233 11.77 10.15 -9.35
N GLY A 234 10.88 10.91 -8.70
CA GLY A 234 10.83 12.37 -8.80
C GLY A 234 10.36 12.88 -10.17
N ASN A 235 9.84 12.00 -11.04
CA ASN A 235 9.34 12.36 -12.36
C ASN A 235 8.21 11.42 -12.81
N VAL A 236 7.33 11.90 -13.69
CA VAL A 236 6.17 11.12 -14.15
C VAL A 236 6.53 10.15 -15.28
N GLU A 237 7.58 10.45 -16.05
CA GLU A 237 7.91 9.81 -17.31
C GLU A 237 8.40 8.39 -17.15
N LYS A 238 9.13 8.07 -16.06
CA LYS A 238 9.78 6.77 -15.90
C LYS A 238 8.79 5.61 -16.01
N LEU A 239 7.73 5.59 -15.21
CA LEU A 239 6.73 4.51 -15.28
C LEU A 239 5.68 4.73 -16.37
N LEU A 240 5.58 5.93 -16.94
CA LEU A 240 4.77 6.15 -18.14
C LEU A 240 5.43 5.52 -19.38
N ASN A 241 6.76 5.53 -19.45
CA ASN A 241 7.55 4.94 -20.53
C ASN A 241 7.95 3.47 -20.26
N GLU A 242 8.10 3.05 -19.02
CA GLU A 242 8.48 1.67 -18.62
C GLU A 242 7.47 1.08 -17.61
N PRO A 243 6.16 0.98 -17.96
CA PRO A 243 5.12 0.54 -17.02
C PRO A 243 5.29 -0.90 -16.51
N GLU A 244 6.01 -1.74 -17.25
CA GLU A 244 6.34 -3.12 -16.85
C GLU A 244 7.14 -3.21 -15.54
N LEU A 245 7.89 -2.16 -15.18
CA LEU A 245 8.66 -2.10 -13.93
C LEU A 245 7.77 -2.26 -12.69
N VAL A 246 6.51 -1.85 -12.77
CA VAL A 246 5.53 -2.03 -11.68
C VAL A 246 5.28 -3.52 -11.40
N ALA A 247 5.42 -4.41 -12.38
CA ALA A 247 5.27 -5.85 -12.15
C ALA A 247 6.61 -6.53 -11.81
N ASP A 248 7.70 -6.11 -12.45
CA ASP A 248 8.94 -6.89 -12.50
C ASP A 248 10.00 -6.47 -11.47
N SER A 249 9.66 -5.57 -10.56
CA SER A 249 10.52 -5.10 -9.47
C SER A 249 9.76 -5.05 -8.14
N TRP A 250 10.40 -4.56 -7.06
CA TRP A 250 9.75 -4.36 -5.77
C TRP A 250 8.58 -3.36 -5.82
N LEU A 251 8.44 -2.62 -6.93
CA LEU A 251 7.28 -1.76 -7.21
C LEU A 251 5.96 -2.53 -7.27
N ASN A 252 5.99 -3.86 -7.45
CA ASN A 252 4.80 -4.69 -7.47
C ASN A 252 4.04 -4.70 -6.13
N LEU A 253 4.75 -4.44 -5.02
CA LEU A 253 4.17 -4.26 -3.69
C LEU A 253 4.18 -2.79 -3.27
N ALA A 254 5.17 -2.01 -3.70
CA ALA A 254 5.22 -0.57 -3.40
C ALA A 254 4.02 0.20 -3.98
N SER A 255 3.54 -0.16 -5.17
CA SER A 255 2.35 0.47 -5.78
C SER A 255 1.08 0.32 -4.93
N ALA A 256 0.99 -0.77 -4.17
CA ALA A 256 -0.09 -0.98 -3.21
C ALA A 256 0.05 -0.09 -1.98
N VAL A 257 1.26 0.01 -1.43
CA VAL A 257 1.54 0.91 -0.29
C VAL A 257 1.31 2.36 -0.69
N PHE A 258 1.77 2.76 -1.88
CA PHE A 258 1.48 4.06 -2.47
C PHE A 258 -0.02 4.34 -2.51
N PHE A 259 -0.82 3.44 -3.10
CA PHE A 259 -2.28 3.61 -3.17
C PHE A 259 -2.93 3.67 -1.78
N TYR A 260 -2.35 3.00 -0.79
CA TYR A 260 -2.83 3.02 0.60
C TYR A 260 -2.68 4.39 1.26
N LEU A 261 -1.61 5.11 0.92
CA LEU A 261 -1.24 6.39 1.53
C LEU A 261 -1.68 7.59 0.71
N TYR A 262 -1.64 7.49 -0.61
CA TYR A 262 -1.89 8.61 -1.52
C TYR A 262 -3.39 8.87 -1.67
N PRO A 263 -3.90 10.04 -1.22
CA PRO A 263 -5.33 10.32 -1.30
C PRO A 263 -5.76 10.63 -2.73
N GLN A 264 -7.02 10.36 -3.03
CA GLN A 264 -7.66 10.74 -4.30
C GLN A 264 -8.98 11.45 -4.01
N PRO A 265 -8.94 12.74 -3.64
CA PRO A 265 -10.13 13.51 -3.33
C PRO A 265 -11.26 13.30 -4.36
N PRO A 266 -12.51 13.06 -3.91
CA PRO A 266 -13.00 13.21 -2.53
C PRO A 266 -12.71 12.04 -1.57
N LYS A 267 -11.92 11.05 -1.98
CA LYS A 267 -11.57 9.90 -1.13
C LYS A 267 -10.36 10.24 -0.24
N PRO A 268 -10.43 9.99 1.08
CA PRO A 268 -9.26 10.05 1.94
C PRO A 268 -8.28 8.92 1.61
N SER A 269 -7.07 8.96 2.17
CA SER A 269 -6.16 7.81 2.16
C SER A 269 -6.70 6.70 3.07
N MET A 270 -6.34 5.45 2.79
CA MET A 270 -6.71 4.35 3.68
C MET A 270 -5.99 4.48 5.02
N LEU A 271 -4.73 4.92 5.05
CA LEU A 271 -4.02 5.16 6.31
C LEU A 271 -4.79 6.11 7.23
N HIS A 272 -5.28 7.25 6.71
CA HIS A 272 -5.99 8.22 7.55
C HIS A 272 -7.32 7.69 8.09
N VAL A 273 -7.95 6.74 7.39
CA VAL A 273 -9.11 6.03 7.92
C VAL A 273 -8.72 5.15 9.12
N LEU A 274 -7.62 4.38 8.99
CA LEU A 274 -7.24 3.39 10.00
C LEU A 274 -6.51 3.97 11.20
N ASP A 275 -5.74 5.04 11.00
CA ASP A 275 -4.99 5.72 12.06
C ASP A 275 -5.84 6.76 12.81
N GLY A 276 -7.07 6.99 12.36
CA GLY A 276 -8.07 7.84 12.97
C GLY A 276 -7.93 9.33 12.67
N THR A 277 -7.03 9.75 11.78
CA THR A 277 -6.87 11.17 11.43
C THR A 277 -7.97 11.66 10.47
N TRP A 278 -8.55 10.79 9.66
CA TRP A 278 -9.78 11.10 8.93
C TRP A 278 -10.99 11.05 9.87
N GLN A 279 -11.60 12.22 10.09
CA GLN A 279 -12.80 12.37 10.90
C GLN A 279 -13.99 12.68 9.99
N PRO A 280 -14.91 11.70 9.75
CA PRO A 280 -16.05 11.92 8.87
C PRO A 280 -16.91 13.09 9.34
N ASN A 281 -17.25 13.98 8.42
CA ASN A 281 -18.13 15.09 8.70
C ASN A 281 -19.61 14.69 8.48
N GLN A 282 -20.55 15.63 8.62
CA GLN A 282 -21.97 15.31 8.48
C GLN A 282 -22.36 14.82 7.08
N ALA A 283 -21.66 15.25 6.02
CA ALA A 283 -21.90 14.75 4.67
C ALA A 283 -21.49 13.27 4.57
N ASP A 284 -20.30 12.93 5.07
CA ASP A 284 -19.83 11.53 5.14
C ASP A 284 -20.80 10.64 5.93
N LEU A 285 -21.22 11.10 7.11
CA LEU A 285 -22.15 10.36 7.96
C LEU A 285 -23.52 10.16 7.30
N ASN A 286 -24.02 11.16 6.57
CA ASN A 286 -25.25 11.03 5.79
C ASN A 286 -25.11 10.04 4.63
N ALA A 287 -23.91 9.94 4.05
CA ALA A 287 -23.53 8.96 3.05
C ALA A 287 -23.26 7.56 3.65
N GLY A 288 -23.33 7.40 4.98
CA GLY A 288 -23.02 6.13 5.66
C GLY A 288 -21.53 5.80 5.74
N LEU A 289 -20.66 6.76 5.42
CA LEU A 289 -19.21 6.63 5.46
C LEU A 289 -18.73 6.82 6.91
N VAL A 290 -18.33 5.73 7.54
CA VAL A 290 -17.83 5.69 8.92
C VAL A 290 -16.48 4.96 9.00
N PRO A 291 -15.64 5.22 10.00
CA PRO A 291 -14.35 4.55 10.13
C PRO A 291 -14.50 3.03 10.28
N GLY A 292 -13.67 2.27 9.56
CA GLY A 292 -13.70 0.80 9.57
C GLY A 292 -13.25 0.21 8.23
N PHE A 293 -13.14 -1.12 8.15
CA PHE A 293 -12.73 -1.81 6.92
C PHE A 293 -13.70 -1.60 5.73
N GLY A 294 -14.98 -1.33 5.98
CA GLY A 294 -15.95 -1.09 4.89
C GLY A 294 -15.60 0.12 4.03
N VAL A 295 -15.15 1.21 4.65
CA VAL A 295 -14.84 2.44 3.91
C VAL A 295 -13.55 2.30 3.09
N THR A 296 -12.63 1.40 3.45
CA THR A 296 -11.43 1.12 2.63
C THR A 296 -11.79 0.39 1.34
N THR A 297 -12.80 -0.49 1.38
CA THR A 297 -13.42 -1.06 0.16
C THR A 297 -14.06 0.05 -0.70
N MET A 298 -14.72 1.01 -0.06
CA MET A 298 -15.30 2.17 -0.75
C MET A 298 -14.24 3.02 -1.47
N ILE A 299 -13.09 3.23 -0.83
CA ILE A 299 -11.94 3.95 -1.42
C ILE A 299 -11.43 3.21 -2.67
N ILE A 300 -11.21 1.90 -2.56
CA ILE A 300 -10.62 1.09 -3.63
C ILE A 300 -11.55 0.96 -4.83
N ASN A 301 -12.80 0.53 -4.64
CA ASN A 301 -13.68 0.19 -5.75
C ASN A 301 -15.17 0.43 -5.46
N GLY A 302 -15.48 1.45 -4.66
CA GLY A 302 -16.85 1.74 -4.21
C GLY A 302 -17.87 1.98 -5.32
N GLY A 303 -17.43 2.47 -6.48
CA GLY A 303 -18.31 2.66 -7.65
C GLY A 303 -18.84 1.35 -8.27
N VAL A 304 -18.24 0.21 -7.92
CA VAL A 304 -18.60 -1.13 -8.42
C VAL A 304 -19.10 -2.03 -7.29
N GLU A 305 -18.49 -1.96 -6.11
CA GLU A 305 -18.70 -2.94 -5.03
C GLU A 305 -19.68 -2.46 -3.94
N CYS A 306 -20.07 -1.18 -3.92
CA CYS A 306 -20.79 -0.57 -2.81
C CYS A 306 -22.06 0.20 -3.27
N GLY A 307 -22.86 0.72 -2.32
CA GLY A 307 -24.05 1.53 -2.60
C GLY A 307 -25.34 0.75 -2.93
N GLY A 308 -25.36 -0.57 -2.69
CA GLY A 308 -26.52 -1.44 -2.86
C GLY A 308 -27.29 -1.75 -1.56
N SER A 309 -28.38 -2.52 -1.66
CA SER A 309 -29.13 -2.99 -0.48
C SER A 309 -28.52 -4.23 0.21
N SER A 310 -27.47 -4.79 -0.38
CA SER A 310 -26.78 -6.01 0.07
C SER A 310 -25.32 -5.94 -0.35
N GLU A 311 -24.45 -6.66 0.36
CA GLU A 311 -23.03 -6.73 0.00
C GLU A 311 -22.84 -7.38 -1.37
N HIS A 312 -21.99 -6.74 -2.18
CA HIS A 312 -21.51 -7.32 -3.42
C HIS A 312 -20.54 -8.47 -3.09
N ILE A 313 -20.46 -9.51 -3.94
CA ILE A 313 -19.67 -10.71 -3.60
C ILE A 313 -18.18 -10.39 -3.40
N GLN A 314 -17.61 -9.48 -4.19
CA GLN A 314 -16.23 -9.01 -4.04
C GLN A 314 -16.02 -8.26 -2.70
N SER A 315 -16.99 -7.46 -2.27
CA SER A 315 -16.94 -6.81 -0.94
C SER A 315 -17.04 -7.87 0.17
N GLN A 316 -17.94 -8.84 0.03
CA GLN A 316 -18.06 -9.95 0.98
C GLN A 316 -16.76 -10.76 1.09
N ASN A 317 -16.13 -11.08 -0.04
CA ASN A 317 -14.83 -11.75 -0.06
C ASN A 317 -13.76 -10.96 0.70
N ARG A 318 -13.67 -9.63 0.49
CA ARG A 318 -12.76 -8.76 1.25
C ARG A 318 -13.03 -8.84 2.75
N ILE A 319 -14.29 -8.82 3.18
CA ILE A 319 -14.68 -8.96 4.59
C ILE A 319 -14.20 -10.30 5.14
N ASP A 320 -14.45 -11.39 4.41
CA ASP A 320 -14.09 -12.74 4.84
C ASP A 320 -12.57 -12.90 4.94
N TYR A 321 -11.82 -12.36 3.97
CA TYR A 321 -10.36 -12.35 4.00
C TYR A 321 -9.83 -11.48 5.15
N TYR A 322 -10.41 -10.29 5.37
CA TYR A 322 -10.03 -9.40 6.47
C TYR A 322 -10.23 -10.06 7.83
N ARG A 323 -11.30 -10.81 8.03
CA ARG A 323 -11.53 -11.54 9.29
C ARG A 323 -10.43 -12.57 9.56
N GLU A 324 -9.99 -13.30 8.54
CA GLU A 324 -8.93 -14.30 8.68
C GLU A 324 -7.56 -13.65 8.90
N PHE A 325 -7.22 -12.58 8.16
CA PHE A 325 -5.98 -11.84 8.38
C PHE A 325 -5.97 -11.12 9.74
N ALA A 326 -7.08 -10.52 10.15
CA ALA A 326 -7.21 -9.88 11.45
C ALA A 326 -7.02 -10.90 12.58
N LYS A 327 -7.61 -12.09 12.46
CA LYS A 327 -7.40 -13.19 13.40
C LYS A 327 -5.94 -13.66 13.43
N TYR A 328 -5.29 -13.76 12.27
CA TYR A 328 -3.88 -14.19 12.18
C TYR A 328 -2.93 -13.17 12.82
N LEU A 329 -3.15 -11.88 12.56
CA LEU A 329 -2.27 -10.79 12.98
C LEU A 329 -2.62 -10.21 14.35
N ASP A 330 -3.54 -10.84 15.08
CA ASP A 330 -4.05 -10.40 16.38
C ASP A 330 -4.66 -8.99 16.36
N VAL A 331 -5.43 -8.69 15.32
CA VAL A 331 -6.18 -7.44 15.18
C VAL A 331 -7.58 -7.61 15.75
N PRO A 332 -7.93 -6.88 16.82
CA PRO A 332 -9.29 -6.90 17.34
C PRO A 332 -10.25 -6.23 16.36
N ILE A 333 -11.34 -6.92 16.02
CA ILE A 333 -12.47 -6.34 15.31
C ILE A 333 -13.49 -5.91 16.36
N ALA A 334 -13.72 -4.60 16.50
CA ALA A 334 -14.68 -4.10 17.48
C ALA A 334 -16.11 -4.54 17.13
N GLU A 335 -16.95 -4.78 18.15
CA GLU A 335 -18.33 -5.25 17.96
C GLU A 335 -19.18 -4.34 17.04
N GLY A 336 -18.87 -3.03 17.02
CA GLY A 336 -19.54 -2.04 16.17
C GLY A 336 -18.76 -1.64 14.92
N GLU A 337 -17.63 -2.28 14.60
CA GLU A 337 -16.85 -1.95 13.40
C GLU A 337 -17.62 -2.31 12.13
N VAL A 338 -17.76 -1.34 11.22
CA VAL A 338 -18.42 -1.55 9.94
C VAL A 338 -17.41 -2.14 8.95
N LEU A 339 -17.58 -3.42 8.63
CA LEU A 339 -16.68 -4.13 7.71
C LEU A 339 -17.14 -4.09 6.24
N GLY A 340 -18.44 -4.00 6.00
CA GLY A 340 -19.00 -3.96 4.64
C GLY A 340 -19.27 -2.55 4.15
N CYS A 341 -19.60 -2.41 2.86
CA CYS A 341 -19.85 -1.12 2.22
C CYS A 341 -21.19 -1.04 1.49
N ALA A 342 -22.07 -2.05 1.62
CA ALA A 342 -23.34 -2.11 0.89
C ALA A 342 -24.12 -0.80 0.96
N ASN A 343 -24.34 -0.27 2.17
CA ASN A 343 -25.17 0.93 2.35
C ASN A 343 -24.40 2.25 2.25
N MET A 344 -23.11 2.22 1.90
CA MET A 344 -22.29 3.44 1.76
C MET A 344 -22.54 4.10 0.40
N GLN A 345 -22.77 5.40 0.39
CA GLN A 345 -22.81 6.20 -0.83
C GLN A 345 -21.41 6.63 -1.23
N ALA A 346 -21.23 6.96 -2.52
CA ALA A 346 -20.00 7.53 -3.05
C ALA A 346 -19.53 8.74 -2.23
N PHE A 347 -18.22 8.81 -1.98
CA PHE A 347 -17.58 10.02 -1.50
C PHE A 347 -17.92 11.21 -2.40
N ASP A 348 -18.15 12.37 -1.80
CA ASP A 348 -18.52 13.59 -2.50
C ASP A 348 -17.69 14.78 -2.03
N ALA A 349 -17.74 15.88 -2.79
CA ALA A 349 -16.92 17.08 -2.55
C ALA A 349 -17.22 17.81 -1.23
N GLY A 350 -18.33 17.49 -0.56
CA GLY A 350 -18.66 17.98 0.77
C GLY A 350 -18.12 17.10 1.91
N GLY A 351 -17.56 15.93 1.62
CA GLY A 351 -16.98 15.02 2.60
C GLY A 351 -15.61 15.46 3.13
N ALA A 352 -15.21 14.95 4.29
CA ALA A 352 -13.94 15.29 4.92
C ALA A 352 -12.71 14.76 4.16
N GLY A 353 -12.91 13.81 3.24
CA GLY A 353 -11.87 13.32 2.32
C GLY A 353 -11.64 14.23 1.09
N ALA A 354 -12.46 15.25 0.89
CA ALA A 354 -12.32 16.22 -0.20
C ALA A 354 -11.26 17.29 0.11
N LEU A 355 -10.01 16.83 0.27
CA LEU A 355 -8.88 17.71 0.53
C LEU A 355 -8.54 18.54 -0.71
N ASN A 356 -8.25 19.82 -0.50
CA ASN A 356 -7.80 20.72 -1.56
C ASN A 356 -6.31 20.49 -1.83
N VAL A 357 -6.00 19.72 -2.88
CA VAL A 357 -4.62 19.24 -3.16
C VAL A 357 -4.20 19.45 -4.63
N HIS A 358 -4.99 20.17 -5.40
CA HIS A 358 -4.66 20.54 -6.78
C HIS A 358 -4.75 22.05 -6.95
N TRP A 359 -3.88 22.60 -7.79
CA TRP A 359 -3.88 24.02 -8.12
C TRP A 359 -4.81 24.31 -9.30
N GLU A 360 -5.55 25.42 -9.20
CA GLU A 360 -6.47 25.87 -10.24
C GLU A 360 -6.62 27.40 -10.22
N GLU A 361 -7.10 28.00 -11.31
CA GLU A 361 -7.37 29.44 -11.43
C GLU A 361 -8.18 29.98 -10.24
N ASP A 362 -7.68 31.04 -9.62
CA ASP A 362 -8.48 31.89 -8.75
C ASP A 362 -9.34 32.86 -9.57
N TRP A 363 -10.65 32.58 -9.58
CA TRP A 363 -11.67 33.39 -10.26
C TRP A 363 -12.01 34.69 -9.53
N GLY A 364 -11.22 35.06 -8.51
CA GLY A 364 -11.32 36.32 -7.80
C GLY A 364 -11.10 37.54 -8.70
N TRP A 365 -11.44 38.72 -8.17
CA TRP A 365 -11.22 39.99 -8.83
C TRP A 365 -10.42 40.94 -7.95
N THR A 366 -9.44 41.61 -8.55
CA THR A 366 -8.65 42.67 -7.90
C THR A 366 -8.47 43.86 -8.84
N PRO A 367 -8.53 45.11 -8.35
CA PRO A 367 -8.23 46.28 -9.16
C PRO A 367 -6.73 46.43 -9.50
N ASP A 368 -5.87 45.62 -8.87
CA ASP A 368 -4.41 45.80 -8.92
C ASP A 368 -3.76 45.19 -10.18
N THR A 369 -4.50 44.43 -10.98
CA THR A 369 -4.01 43.82 -12.23
C THR A 369 -4.67 44.42 -13.48
N PRO A 370 -4.03 44.34 -14.67
CA PRO A 370 -4.55 44.94 -15.89
C PRO A 370 -5.92 44.39 -16.35
N THR A 371 -6.16 43.09 -16.15
CA THR A 371 -7.42 42.43 -16.55
C THR A 371 -8.44 42.34 -15.41
N GLY A 372 -8.03 42.70 -14.20
CA GLY A 372 -8.84 42.58 -12.99
C GLY A 372 -8.88 41.18 -12.38
N GLN A 373 -8.21 40.17 -12.97
CA GLN A 373 -8.04 38.84 -12.37
C GLN A 373 -6.98 38.87 -11.27
N THR A 374 -6.97 37.94 -10.33
CA THR A 374 -5.97 37.93 -9.24
C THR A 374 -4.57 37.54 -9.71
N TYR A 375 -4.46 36.84 -10.85
CA TYR A 375 -3.22 36.20 -11.34
C TYR A 375 -2.61 35.22 -10.32
N LYS A 376 -3.48 34.55 -9.56
CA LYS A 376 -3.10 33.53 -8.58
C LYS A 376 -3.81 32.23 -8.91
N CYS A 377 -3.20 31.12 -8.55
CA CYS A 377 -3.93 29.87 -8.39
C CYS A 377 -4.40 29.70 -6.95
N GLN A 378 -5.38 28.83 -6.73
CA GLN A 378 -5.91 28.42 -5.43
C GLN A 378 -5.97 26.90 -5.35
N LEU A 379 -6.06 26.36 -4.14
CA LEU A 379 -6.22 24.91 -3.94
C LEU A 379 -7.68 24.47 -4.09
N VAL A 380 -7.89 23.39 -4.82
CA VAL A 380 -9.21 22.76 -5.05
C VAL A 380 -9.17 21.26 -4.81
N ALA A 381 -10.34 20.69 -4.47
CA ALA A 381 -10.49 19.27 -4.17
C ALA A 381 -10.75 18.36 -5.38
N TYR A 382 -10.90 18.92 -6.58
CA TYR A 382 -11.01 18.11 -7.81
C TYR A 382 -9.64 17.98 -8.48
N GLN A 383 -9.46 16.87 -9.19
CA GLN A 383 -8.20 16.59 -9.88
C GLN A 383 -8.01 17.53 -11.07
N GLY A 384 -6.78 18.02 -11.20
CA GLY A 384 -6.32 18.87 -12.29
C GLY A 384 -4.87 18.51 -12.66
N PRO A 385 -4.28 19.22 -13.63
CA PRO A 385 -2.94 18.92 -14.12
C PRO A 385 -1.82 19.32 -13.13
N PHE A 386 -2.12 20.19 -12.16
CA PHE A 386 -1.17 20.73 -11.21
C PHE A 386 -1.47 20.23 -9.81
N SER A 387 -0.50 19.57 -9.16
CA SER A 387 -0.67 19.00 -7.83
C SER A 387 0.08 19.81 -6.78
N ALA A 388 -0.53 19.99 -5.61
CA ALA A 388 0.15 20.56 -4.45
C ALA A 388 1.28 19.66 -3.90
N PHE A 389 1.36 18.40 -4.36
CA PHE A 389 2.41 17.46 -3.95
C PHE A 389 3.65 17.52 -4.85
N VAL A 390 3.62 18.33 -5.91
CA VAL A 390 4.71 18.47 -6.88
C VAL A 390 5.23 19.90 -6.79
N GLU A 391 6.51 20.04 -6.45
CA GLU A 391 7.16 21.33 -6.36
C GLU A 391 7.14 22.05 -7.72
N GLY A 392 6.88 23.36 -7.70
CA GLY A 392 6.79 24.19 -8.89
C GLY A 392 5.46 24.11 -9.66
N ASP A 393 4.55 23.21 -9.31
CA ASP A 393 3.25 23.11 -10.00
C ASP A 393 2.34 24.32 -9.75
N TYR A 394 2.49 25.05 -8.64
CA TYR A 394 1.80 26.32 -8.44
C TYR A 394 2.20 27.34 -9.50
N ARG A 395 3.51 27.50 -9.73
CA ARG A 395 4.05 28.39 -10.76
C ARG A 395 3.54 27.98 -12.14
N LYS A 396 3.60 26.70 -12.49
CA LYS A 396 3.07 26.18 -13.77
C LYS A 396 1.57 26.47 -13.92
N CYS A 397 0.80 26.37 -12.83
CA CYS A 397 -0.60 26.76 -12.83
C CYS A 397 -0.78 28.24 -13.17
N VAL A 398 -0.01 29.14 -12.55
CA VAL A 398 -0.09 30.57 -12.82
C VAL A 398 0.29 30.88 -14.28
N GLU A 399 1.37 30.29 -14.79
CA GLU A 399 1.83 30.44 -16.19
C GLU A 399 0.82 29.86 -17.20
N ASP A 400 0.10 28.79 -16.86
CA ASP A 400 -0.92 28.18 -17.72
C ASP A 400 -2.22 29.00 -17.77
N LYS A 401 -2.68 29.52 -16.62
CA LYS A 401 -3.98 30.19 -16.51
C LYS A 401 -3.95 31.66 -16.90
N PHE A 402 -2.79 32.31 -16.82
CA PHE A 402 -2.66 33.75 -17.01
C PHE A 402 -1.58 34.10 -18.04
N ASP A 403 -1.80 35.18 -18.80
CA ASP A 403 -0.83 35.71 -19.76
C ASP A 403 0.24 36.53 -19.02
N VAL A 404 1.14 35.82 -18.34
CA VAL A 404 2.16 36.41 -17.46
C VAL A 404 3.58 36.06 -17.93
N ASN A 405 4.51 36.94 -17.62
CA ASN A 405 5.94 36.71 -17.74
C ASN A 405 6.55 36.80 -16.33
N ILE A 406 6.96 35.66 -15.77
CA ILE A 406 7.56 35.62 -14.44
C ILE A 406 9.03 36.03 -14.56
N ILE A 407 9.38 37.15 -13.95
CA ILE A 407 10.74 37.68 -13.85
C ILE A 407 11.38 37.11 -12.59
N ASN A 408 12.53 36.47 -12.76
CA ASN A 408 13.35 36.07 -11.62
C ASN A 408 13.98 37.33 -10.98
N ASP A 409 13.41 37.78 -9.87
CA ASP A 409 13.90 38.91 -9.08
C ASP A 409 14.73 38.50 -7.86
N LEU A 410 15.03 37.21 -7.78
CA LEU A 410 15.69 36.58 -6.65
C LEU A 410 17.12 36.18 -6.98
N GLU A 411 17.68 36.75 -8.04
CA GLU A 411 19.08 36.61 -8.37
C GLU A 411 19.96 36.98 -7.17
N GLY A 412 20.82 36.04 -6.76
CA GLY A 412 21.72 36.21 -5.63
C GLY A 412 21.09 35.98 -4.25
N VAL A 413 19.90 35.40 -4.15
CA VAL A 413 19.44 34.81 -2.89
C VAL A 413 20.14 33.48 -2.66
N PRO A 414 20.79 33.24 -1.50
CA PRO A 414 21.47 31.96 -1.26
C PRO A 414 20.51 30.77 -1.30
N PRO A 415 21.00 29.59 -1.73
CA PRO A 415 20.21 28.38 -1.72
C PRO A 415 19.95 27.91 -0.28
N THR A 416 19.10 26.90 -0.12
CA THR A 416 19.02 26.14 1.13
C THR A 416 19.79 24.83 0.95
N ALA A 417 20.84 24.65 1.75
CA ALA A 417 21.48 23.35 1.89
C ALA A 417 20.64 22.46 2.82
N ASP A 418 20.47 21.21 2.43
CA ASP A 418 19.89 20.14 3.24
C ASP A 418 20.84 18.95 3.13
N ALA A 419 21.56 18.67 4.22
CA ALA A 419 22.49 17.55 4.33
C ALA A 419 21.79 16.23 4.70
N GLY A 420 20.47 16.23 4.78
CA GLY A 420 19.66 15.12 5.27
C GLY A 420 19.66 15.03 6.80
N GLY A 421 18.77 14.18 7.32
CA GLY A 421 18.67 13.94 8.75
C GLY A 421 19.85 13.14 9.33
N ASP A 422 20.07 13.27 10.64
CA ASP A 422 21.04 12.46 11.37
C ASP A 422 20.74 10.96 11.23
N ILE A 423 21.80 10.16 11.05
CA ILE A 423 21.71 8.71 10.86
C ILE A 423 22.26 8.01 12.11
N THR A 424 21.51 7.03 12.62
CA THR A 424 22.01 6.12 13.64
C THR A 424 22.02 4.70 13.07
N LEU A 425 23.18 4.03 13.14
CA LEU A 425 23.34 2.68 12.59
C LEU A 425 24.23 1.82 13.47
N PHE A 426 24.04 0.51 13.41
CA PHE A 426 25.02 -0.48 13.83
C PHE A 426 26.09 -0.62 12.75
N SER A 427 27.34 -0.32 13.12
CA SER A 427 28.44 -0.19 12.17
C SER A 427 29.24 -1.48 12.05
N ASP A 428 29.24 -2.07 10.85
CA ASP A 428 30.18 -3.12 10.45
C ASP A 428 30.45 -3.02 8.96
N ASN A 429 31.38 -2.12 8.60
CA ASN A 429 31.68 -1.77 7.20
C ASN A 429 30.40 -1.34 6.44
N THR A 430 29.50 -0.69 7.15
CA THR A 430 28.18 -0.28 6.66
C THR A 430 28.35 0.88 5.70
N ARG A 431 27.88 0.73 4.46
CA ARG A 431 27.81 1.83 3.51
C ARG A 431 26.65 2.75 3.89
N VAL A 432 26.92 4.06 3.92
CA VAL A 432 25.93 5.11 4.16
C VAL A 432 25.96 6.08 2.99
N THR A 433 24.78 6.40 2.46
CA THR A 433 24.59 7.48 1.50
C THR A 433 24.43 8.79 2.25
N LEU A 434 25.22 9.79 1.89
CA LEU A 434 25.02 11.18 2.28
C LEU A 434 24.17 11.81 1.19
N ASP A 435 22.94 12.19 1.50
CA ASP A 435 21.96 12.62 0.50
C ASP A 435 21.62 14.09 0.65
N GLY A 436 22.17 14.88 -0.27
CA GLY A 436 22.00 16.32 -0.34
C GLY A 436 20.94 16.72 -1.34
N SER A 437 20.21 15.77 -1.95
CA SER A 437 19.23 16.09 -3.01
C SER A 437 18.01 16.87 -2.53
N GLY A 438 17.80 16.96 -1.20
CA GLY A 438 16.82 17.87 -0.61
C GLY A 438 17.26 19.34 -0.64
N SER A 439 18.54 19.61 -0.94
CA SER A 439 19.01 20.98 -1.13
C SER A 439 18.34 21.57 -2.35
N HIS A 440 17.76 22.75 -2.16
CA HIS A 440 17.04 23.43 -3.21
C HIS A 440 17.48 24.89 -3.26
N ASP A 441 17.50 25.44 -4.45
CA ASP A 441 17.35 26.87 -4.63
C ASP A 441 15.89 27.09 -5.04
N PRO A 442 15.05 27.74 -4.22
CA PRO A 442 13.67 28.01 -4.62
C PRO A 442 13.55 28.86 -5.89
N TYR A 443 14.65 29.46 -6.34
CA TYR A 443 14.68 30.53 -7.34
C TYR A 443 15.70 30.30 -8.46
N GLY A 444 16.43 29.19 -8.42
CA GLY A 444 17.52 28.85 -9.32
C GLY A 444 17.73 27.33 -9.40
N GLU A 445 18.91 26.91 -9.83
CA GLU A 445 19.32 25.51 -9.82
C GLU A 445 20.58 25.33 -8.98
N ILE A 446 20.63 24.28 -8.18
CA ILE A 446 21.88 23.88 -7.53
C ILE A 446 22.84 23.32 -8.59
N VAL A 447 23.96 24.01 -8.82
CA VAL A 447 24.96 23.65 -9.83
C VAL A 447 26.16 22.90 -9.26
N SER A 448 26.36 22.92 -7.93
CA SER A 448 27.46 22.22 -7.28
C SER A 448 27.10 21.72 -5.88
N TYR A 449 27.62 20.56 -5.54
CA TYR A 449 27.58 19.98 -4.20
C TYR A 449 29.02 19.73 -3.73
N GLN A 450 29.24 19.84 -2.42
CA GLN A 450 30.52 19.52 -1.80
C GLN A 450 30.32 18.96 -0.40
N TRP A 451 30.67 17.70 -0.21
CA TRP A 451 30.67 17.01 1.06
C TRP A 451 32.05 17.04 1.71
N GLN A 452 32.09 17.41 2.99
CA GLN A 452 33.30 17.37 3.80
C GLN A 452 33.03 16.76 5.17
N GLN A 453 33.91 15.86 5.62
CA GLN A 453 33.89 15.41 7.01
C GLN A 453 34.56 16.45 7.91
N VAL A 454 33.84 16.93 8.93
CA VAL A 454 34.30 17.96 9.86
C VAL A 454 34.65 17.42 11.24
N LEU A 455 34.15 16.23 11.62
CA LEU A 455 34.46 15.59 12.91
C LEU A 455 34.49 14.06 12.79
N GLY A 456 35.28 13.42 13.65
CA GLY A 456 35.39 11.96 13.77
C GLY A 456 36.65 11.39 13.10
N ASN A 457 36.78 10.06 13.09
CA ASN A 457 37.86 9.40 12.38
C ASN A 457 37.66 9.57 10.86
N THR A 458 38.72 9.87 10.11
CA THR A 458 38.60 10.15 8.66
C THR A 458 38.04 8.95 7.89
N LEU A 459 36.95 9.18 7.18
CA LEU A 459 36.35 8.27 6.21
C LEU A 459 36.61 8.76 4.78
N GLU A 460 36.67 7.83 3.83
CA GLU A 460 36.67 8.17 2.41
C GLU A 460 35.24 8.51 1.96
N ILE A 461 35.04 9.71 1.43
CA ILE A 461 33.78 10.16 0.85
C ILE A 461 33.83 9.91 -0.66
N ALA A 462 33.16 8.87 -1.12
CA ALA A 462 32.99 8.60 -2.54
C ALA A 462 31.94 9.56 -3.12
N ALA A 463 32.23 10.11 -4.31
CA ALA A 463 31.36 11.06 -5.01
C ALA A 463 31.03 12.33 -4.18
N ALA A 464 32.04 12.85 -3.45
CA ALA A 464 31.89 14.01 -2.57
C ALA A 464 31.43 15.30 -3.27
N ASP A 465 31.46 15.36 -4.59
CA ASP A 465 31.03 16.50 -5.40
C ASP A 465 29.63 16.32 -6.03
N GLN A 466 28.90 15.26 -5.65
CA GLN A 466 27.56 14.96 -6.12
C GLN A 466 26.52 15.21 -5.02
N ALA A 467 25.25 15.41 -5.42
CA ALA A 467 24.14 15.48 -4.48
C ALA A 467 24.10 14.26 -3.55
N LYS A 468 24.35 13.07 -4.12
CA LYS A 468 24.47 11.81 -3.40
C LYS A 468 25.92 11.35 -3.34
N ALA A 469 26.51 11.43 -2.15
CA ALA A 469 27.81 10.89 -1.84
C ALA A 469 27.67 9.62 -0.99
N SER A 470 28.75 8.89 -0.76
CA SER A 470 28.71 7.75 0.17
C SER A 470 29.99 7.58 0.97
N VAL A 471 29.85 7.03 2.18
CA VAL A 471 30.94 6.64 3.06
C VAL A 471 30.77 5.19 3.48
N VAL A 472 31.87 4.53 3.84
CA VAL A 472 31.84 3.22 4.48
C VAL A 472 32.25 3.41 5.94
N VAL A 473 31.30 3.18 6.85
CA VAL A 473 31.51 3.31 8.29
C VAL A 473 32.07 1.98 8.83
N PRO A 474 33.33 1.94 9.30
CA PRO A 474 33.95 0.70 9.76
C PRO A 474 33.31 0.20 11.05
N LYS A 475 33.56 -1.06 11.39
CA LYS A 475 33.17 -1.61 12.71
C LYS A 475 33.76 -0.77 13.84
N VAL A 476 32.93 -0.45 14.83
CA VAL A 476 33.34 0.31 16.03
C VAL A 476 33.18 -0.53 17.30
N GLU A 477 34.10 -0.33 18.24
CA GLU A 477 34.10 -1.00 19.56
C GLU A 477 33.42 -0.15 20.64
N THR A 478 33.22 1.14 20.37
CA THR A 478 32.44 2.09 21.17
C THR A 478 31.67 3.00 20.23
N GLU A 479 30.59 3.64 20.69
CA GLU A 479 29.87 4.61 19.87
C GLU A 479 30.82 5.72 19.35
N ILE A 480 30.77 6.02 18.05
CA ILE A 480 31.55 7.08 17.40
C ILE A 480 30.60 7.99 16.61
N LEU A 481 30.81 9.30 16.73
CA LEU A 481 30.13 10.31 15.93
C LEU A 481 31.01 10.76 14.76
N TYR A 482 30.44 10.75 13.56
CA TYR A 482 31.03 11.34 12.35
C TYR A 482 30.16 12.52 11.92
N HIS A 483 30.73 13.72 11.79
CA HIS A 483 29.97 14.88 11.33
C HIS A 483 30.40 15.23 9.91
N PHE A 484 29.41 15.46 9.06
CA PHE A 484 29.58 15.87 7.68
C PHE A 484 28.93 17.23 7.47
N GLU A 485 29.56 18.05 6.64
CA GLU A 485 29.04 19.32 6.16
C GLU A 485 28.84 19.19 4.65
N LEU A 486 27.63 19.48 4.19
CA LEU A 486 27.31 19.71 2.80
C LEU A 486 27.41 21.20 2.54
N THR A 487 28.07 21.59 1.45
CA THR A 487 28.02 22.94 0.89
C THR A 487 27.46 22.86 -0.51
N VAL A 488 26.43 23.64 -0.82
CA VAL A 488 25.83 23.74 -2.14
C VAL A 488 26.05 25.12 -2.74
N VAL A 489 26.12 25.18 -4.06
CA VAL A 489 26.25 26.41 -4.84
C VAL A 489 25.14 26.45 -5.87
N ASP A 490 24.41 27.56 -5.97
CA ASP A 490 23.41 27.80 -7.01
C ASP A 490 24.01 28.36 -8.32
N ASP A 491 23.18 28.53 -9.34
CA ASP A 491 23.56 29.08 -10.64
C ASP A 491 23.91 30.57 -10.61
N ASP A 492 23.57 31.27 -9.53
CA ASP A 492 23.99 32.64 -9.23
C ASP A 492 25.35 32.72 -8.50
N GLY A 493 25.90 31.57 -8.09
CA GLY A 493 27.16 31.45 -7.39
C GLY A 493 27.08 31.73 -5.88
N GLN A 494 25.89 31.79 -5.30
CA GLN A 494 25.69 31.87 -3.86
C GLN A 494 25.85 30.49 -3.22
N THR A 495 26.13 30.48 -1.92
CA THR A 495 26.46 29.26 -1.20
C THR A 495 25.67 29.11 0.08
N ALA A 496 25.28 27.89 0.41
CA ALA A 496 24.76 27.54 1.72
C ALA A 496 25.39 26.23 2.19
N SER A 497 25.41 26.02 3.51
CA SER A 497 25.91 24.79 4.10
C SER A 497 24.94 24.25 5.14
N ASP A 498 24.88 22.93 5.25
CA ASP A 498 24.15 22.21 6.28
C ASP A 498 24.97 21.03 6.78
N THR A 499 24.65 20.51 7.95
CA THR A 499 25.43 19.45 8.60
C THR A 499 24.55 18.29 9.01
N MET A 500 25.11 17.09 8.90
CA MET A 500 24.50 15.87 9.42
C MET A 500 25.49 15.07 10.27
N THR A 501 24.94 14.26 11.17
CA THR A 501 25.71 13.36 12.03
C THR A 501 25.38 11.90 11.75
N ILE A 502 26.42 11.09 11.56
CA ILE A 502 26.32 9.63 11.63
C ILE A 502 26.76 9.19 13.02
N THR A 503 25.82 8.62 13.78
CA THR A 503 26.05 7.93 15.05
C THR A 503 26.28 6.45 14.78
N ALA A 504 27.55 6.04 14.75
CA ALA A 504 27.96 4.66 14.59
C ALA A 504 27.91 3.94 15.94
N LYS A 505 26.95 3.05 16.12
CA LYS A 505 26.82 2.17 17.28
C LYS A 505 27.63 0.90 17.10
N VAL A 506 28.05 0.34 18.23
CA VAL A 506 28.65 -0.99 18.32
C VAL A 506 27.61 -2.01 17.92
N VAL A 507 27.93 -2.85 16.95
CA VAL A 507 27.14 -4.06 16.66
C VAL A 507 27.11 -4.88 17.96
N PRO A 508 25.93 -5.18 18.53
CA PRO A 508 25.84 -6.01 19.72
C PRO A 508 26.62 -7.30 19.51
N ASP A 509 27.37 -7.73 20.52
CA ASP A 509 28.11 -9.00 20.45
C ASP A 509 27.21 -10.21 20.24
N ASN A 510 25.90 -10.05 20.50
CA ASN A 510 24.90 -11.09 20.33
C ASN A 510 23.60 -10.55 19.70
N PHE A 511 23.09 -11.18 18.65
CA PHE A 511 21.72 -10.96 18.17
C PHE A 511 20.79 -12.10 18.65
N PRO A 512 19.49 -11.85 18.87
CA PRO A 512 18.57 -12.92 19.22
C PRO A 512 18.31 -13.85 18.02
N PRO A 513 18.10 -15.16 18.24
CA PRO A 513 17.89 -16.10 17.16
C PRO A 513 16.53 -15.88 16.48
N THR A 514 16.52 -16.02 15.16
CA THR A 514 15.28 -16.10 14.38
C THR A 514 14.81 -17.54 14.33
N VAL A 515 13.62 -17.80 14.86
CA VAL A 515 13.05 -19.15 15.01
C VAL A 515 11.82 -19.30 14.13
N THR A 516 11.83 -20.29 13.26
CA THR A 516 10.80 -20.60 12.26
C THR A 516 10.29 -22.02 12.51
N LEU A 517 8.97 -22.21 12.66
CA LEU A 517 8.36 -23.52 12.91
C LEU A 517 7.49 -23.96 11.73
N ALA A 518 7.89 -24.98 10.99
CA ALA A 518 7.14 -25.52 9.85
C ALA A 518 6.47 -26.85 10.20
N GLY A 519 5.24 -27.06 9.77
CA GLY A 519 4.50 -28.30 9.98
C GLY A 519 3.12 -28.27 9.32
N PRO A 520 2.33 -29.35 9.44
CA PRO A 520 0.99 -29.37 8.89
C PRO A 520 0.11 -28.33 9.59
N GLN A 521 -0.69 -27.64 8.79
CA GLN A 521 -1.60 -26.58 9.24
C GLN A 521 -2.95 -27.14 9.69
N SER A 522 -3.32 -28.31 9.19
CA SER A 522 -4.42 -29.10 9.72
C SER A 522 -4.16 -30.59 9.55
N VAL A 523 -4.68 -31.39 10.46
CA VAL A 523 -4.61 -32.85 10.44
C VAL A 523 -5.92 -33.43 10.95
N LYS A 524 -6.20 -34.68 10.61
CA LYS A 524 -7.28 -35.43 11.26
C LYS A 524 -6.79 -36.04 12.56
N ALA A 525 -7.70 -36.25 13.52
CA ALA A 525 -7.37 -37.00 14.72
C ALA A 525 -6.77 -38.38 14.37
N SER A 526 -5.77 -38.78 15.16
CA SER A 526 -4.91 -39.96 14.96
C SER A 526 -3.86 -39.87 13.85
N GLU A 527 -3.80 -38.79 13.07
CA GLU A 527 -2.69 -38.57 12.13
C GLU A 527 -1.43 -38.10 12.87
N PRO A 528 -0.23 -38.50 12.39
CA PRO A 528 1.02 -38.00 12.93
C PRO A 528 1.23 -36.54 12.51
N VAL A 529 1.65 -35.72 13.47
CA VAL A 529 2.08 -34.34 13.27
C VAL A 529 3.58 -34.26 13.48
N VAL A 530 4.28 -33.60 12.57
CA VAL A 530 5.70 -33.26 12.71
C VAL A 530 5.83 -31.76 12.50
N ILE A 531 6.38 -31.08 13.51
CA ILE A 531 6.79 -29.68 13.43
C ILE A 531 8.32 -29.67 13.38
N THR A 532 8.89 -29.04 12.37
CA THR A 532 10.33 -28.83 12.21
C THR A 532 10.68 -27.38 12.50
N ALA A 533 11.80 -27.14 13.17
CA ALA A 533 12.31 -25.82 13.49
C ALA A 533 13.53 -25.48 12.61
N THR A 534 13.47 -24.32 11.96
CA THR A 534 14.66 -23.66 11.41
C THR A 534 15.03 -22.56 12.38
N VAL A 535 16.31 -22.52 12.75
CA VAL A 535 16.86 -21.49 13.63
C VAL A 535 18.05 -20.91 12.92
N GLU A 536 17.98 -19.62 12.67
CA GLU A 536 19.02 -18.82 12.04
C GLU A 536 19.40 -17.72 13.01
N ASP A 537 20.69 -17.52 13.16
CA ASP A 537 21.25 -16.50 14.03
C ASP A 537 22.50 -15.96 13.31
N PRO A 538 22.63 -14.63 13.16
CA PRO A 538 23.78 -14.04 12.45
C PRO A 538 25.12 -14.35 13.10
N ASP A 539 25.15 -14.61 14.40
CA ASP A 539 26.36 -14.66 15.22
C ASP A 539 26.49 -15.93 16.05
N ASP A 540 25.41 -16.67 16.28
CA ASP A 540 25.42 -17.94 17.00
C ASP A 540 25.07 -19.16 16.13
N THR A 541 25.61 -20.33 16.52
CA THR A 541 25.32 -21.62 15.85
C THR A 541 24.88 -22.70 16.82
N GLU A 542 24.94 -22.43 18.12
CA GLU A 542 24.52 -23.33 19.19
C GLU A 542 23.30 -22.75 19.90
N PHE A 543 22.29 -23.59 20.13
CA PHE A 543 21.02 -23.16 20.72
C PHE A 543 20.51 -24.18 21.72
N SER A 544 19.75 -23.68 22.69
CA SER A 544 18.90 -24.51 23.55
C SER A 544 17.44 -24.39 23.10
N PHE A 545 16.71 -25.50 23.18
CA PHE A 545 15.38 -25.64 22.63
C PHE A 545 14.43 -26.12 23.73
N ASN A 546 13.28 -25.45 23.87
CA ASN A 546 12.22 -25.85 24.78
C ASN A 546 10.88 -25.91 24.04
N TRP A 547 10.49 -27.12 23.66
CA TRP A 547 9.23 -27.38 22.98
C TRP A 547 8.09 -27.54 23.98
N ARG A 548 6.95 -26.89 23.70
CA ARG A 548 5.70 -27.08 24.45
C ARG A 548 4.50 -27.00 23.53
N ALA A 549 3.40 -27.62 23.91
CA ALA A 549 2.15 -27.57 23.15
C ALA A 549 0.95 -27.24 24.04
N SER A 550 -0.08 -26.66 23.44
CA SER A 550 -1.33 -26.36 24.12
C SER A 550 -2.12 -27.65 24.38
N ASN A 551 -3.23 -27.52 25.11
CA ASN A 551 -4.19 -28.61 25.33
C ASN A 551 -3.58 -29.86 25.99
N GLY A 552 -2.45 -29.73 26.68
CA GLY A 552 -1.77 -30.83 27.39
C GLY A 552 -1.13 -31.87 26.47
N ILE A 553 -0.90 -31.55 25.19
CA ILE A 553 -0.26 -32.46 24.24
C ILE A 553 1.19 -32.69 24.65
N SER A 554 1.58 -33.96 24.75
CA SER A 554 2.98 -34.37 24.95
C SER A 554 3.68 -34.47 23.60
N LEU A 555 4.86 -33.88 23.50
CA LEU A 555 5.66 -33.84 22.27
C LEU A 555 6.81 -34.85 22.36
N ASP A 556 6.97 -35.64 21.30
CA ASP A 556 8.14 -36.46 21.05
C ASP A 556 9.16 -35.61 20.28
N VAL A 557 10.13 -35.05 21.01
CA VAL A 557 11.20 -34.18 20.47
C VAL A 557 12.33 -35.05 19.92
N ALA A 558 12.78 -34.75 18.70
CA ALA A 558 13.89 -35.45 18.06
C ALA A 558 15.23 -35.14 18.73
N GLU A 559 16.23 -36.02 18.56
CA GLU A 559 17.56 -35.86 19.17
C GLU A 559 18.28 -34.57 18.76
N ASP A 560 18.01 -34.05 17.57
CA ASP A 560 18.56 -32.78 17.08
C ASP A 560 17.85 -31.55 17.65
N ASN A 561 16.77 -31.73 18.42
CA ASN A 561 15.85 -30.71 18.91
C ASN A 561 15.25 -29.79 17.84
N ARG A 562 15.48 -30.08 16.55
CA ARG A 562 14.96 -29.31 15.41
C ARG A 562 13.67 -29.91 14.87
N SER A 563 13.11 -30.91 15.53
CA SER A 563 11.73 -31.31 15.29
C SER A 563 11.06 -31.85 16.54
N ALA A 564 9.76 -31.62 16.60
CA ALA A 564 8.87 -32.22 17.58
C ALA A 564 7.69 -32.86 16.87
N SER A 565 7.28 -34.03 17.35
CA SER A 565 6.17 -34.77 16.76
C SER A 565 5.17 -35.17 17.82
N PHE A 566 3.94 -35.41 17.40
CA PHE A 566 2.90 -36.01 18.25
C PHE A 566 1.84 -36.66 17.37
N VAL A 567 0.97 -37.47 17.97
CA VAL A 567 -0.22 -38.00 17.29
C VAL A 567 -1.40 -37.12 17.65
N ALA A 568 -2.10 -36.62 16.64
CA ALA A 568 -3.23 -35.71 16.83
C ALA A 568 -4.31 -36.36 17.75
N PRO A 569 -4.65 -35.76 18.91
CA PRO A 569 -5.67 -36.33 19.80
C PRO A 569 -7.05 -36.39 19.14
N ALA A 570 -7.93 -37.24 19.68
CA ALA A 570 -9.33 -37.26 19.31
C ALA A 570 -10.02 -35.97 19.77
N VAL A 571 -10.78 -35.35 18.86
CA VAL A 571 -11.54 -34.12 19.11
C VAL A 571 -12.97 -34.29 18.58
N GLU A 572 -13.95 -33.70 19.27
CA GLU A 572 -15.36 -33.74 18.85
C GLU A 572 -15.70 -32.65 17.82
N ASN A 573 -14.99 -31.51 17.90
CA ASN A 573 -15.08 -30.39 16.98
C ASN A 573 -13.66 -29.99 16.53
N GLU A 574 -13.55 -29.20 15.47
CA GLU A 574 -12.27 -28.62 15.07
C GLU A 574 -11.64 -27.88 16.26
N THR A 575 -10.41 -28.28 16.59
CA THR A 575 -9.70 -27.78 17.78
C THR A 575 -8.36 -27.24 17.36
N THR A 576 -8.09 -25.97 17.67
CA THR A 576 -6.78 -25.37 17.44
C THR A 576 -5.79 -25.82 18.51
N VAL A 577 -4.64 -26.30 18.05
CA VAL A 577 -3.46 -26.58 18.86
C VAL A 577 -2.39 -25.57 18.51
N THR A 578 -1.69 -25.07 19.51
CA THR A 578 -0.51 -24.22 19.34
C THR A 578 0.69 -24.99 19.85
N VAL A 579 1.72 -25.11 19.03
CA VAL A 579 3.04 -25.60 19.42
C VAL A 579 3.94 -24.39 19.57
N TRP A 580 4.57 -24.24 20.72
CA TRP A 580 5.60 -23.22 20.94
C TRP A 580 6.97 -23.88 20.97
N LEU A 581 7.95 -23.12 20.50
CA LEU A 581 9.36 -23.41 20.70
C LEU A 581 10.00 -22.16 21.29
N ASP A 582 10.48 -22.27 22.52
CA ASP A 582 11.41 -21.28 23.06
C ASP A 582 12.83 -21.68 22.64
N VAL A 583 13.57 -20.78 22.00
CA VAL A 583 14.98 -20.97 21.64
C VAL A 583 15.81 -19.91 22.35
N THR A 584 16.89 -20.36 22.99
CA THR A 584 17.86 -19.47 23.62
C THR A 584 19.23 -19.72 23.00
N ASP A 585 19.87 -18.64 22.57
CA ASP A 585 21.26 -18.61 22.10
C ASP A 585 22.25 -18.67 23.29
N SER A 586 23.53 -18.38 23.06
CA SER A 586 24.56 -18.48 24.11
C SER A 586 24.56 -17.34 25.13
N VAL A 587 23.78 -16.26 24.93
CA VAL A 587 23.95 -14.99 25.67
C VAL A 587 22.63 -14.26 26.06
N ASN A 588 21.45 -14.62 25.53
CA ASN A 588 20.18 -13.88 25.68
C ASN A 588 19.04 -14.63 26.41
N GLU A 589 17.88 -13.95 26.56
CA GLU A 589 16.58 -14.49 26.98
C GLU A 589 15.90 -15.27 25.82
N PRO A 590 15.01 -16.25 26.10
CA PRO A 590 14.39 -17.09 25.06
C PRO A 590 13.52 -16.31 24.06
N VAL A 591 13.76 -16.54 22.77
CA VAL A 591 12.84 -16.18 21.67
C VAL A 591 11.79 -17.27 21.53
N THR A 592 10.51 -16.90 21.56
CA THR A 592 9.40 -17.85 21.40
C THR A 592 8.84 -17.79 19.98
N ALA A 593 8.94 -18.88 19.24
CA ALA A 593 8.14 -19.11 18.04
C ALA A 593 6.90 -19.93 18.36
N SER A 594 5.86 -19.80 17.53
CA SER A 594 4.66 -20.63 17.65
C SER A 594 4.13 -21.08 16.29
N HIS A 595 3.57 -22.28 16.24
CA HIS A 595 2.91 -22.85 15.09
C HIS A 595 1.51 -23.30 15.50
N ASN A 596 0.49 -22.74 14.83
CA ASN A 596 -0.89 -23.12 15.04
C ASN A 596 -1.29 -24.20 14.02
N LEU A 597 -1.99 -25.22 14.47
CA LEU A 597 -2.62 -26.20 13.59
C LEU A 597 -4.03 -26.56 14.06
N VAL A 598 -4.89 -26.89 13.11
CA VAL A 598 -6.27 -27.33 13.40
C VAL A 598 -6.35 -28.85 13.36
N ILE A 599 -6.77 -29.45 14.47
CA ILE A 599 -7.11 -30.87 14.50
C ILE A 599 -8.59 -31.00 14.18
N LYS A 600 -8.89 -31.75 13.12
CA LYS A 600 -10.25 -32.11 12.72
C LYS A 600 -10.65 -33.42 13.39
N PRO A 601 -11.93 -33.60 13.78
CA PRO A 601 -12.42 -34.89 14.26
C PRO A 601 -12.05 -36.02 13.31
N ALA A 602 -11.74 -37.19 13.87
CA ALA A 602 -11.65 -38.39 13.04
C ALA A 602 -13.00 -38.54 12.35
N SER A 603 -13.01 -38.67 11.02
CA SER A 603 -14.23 -38.96 10.26
C SER A 603 -14.89 -40.16 10.91
N THR A 604 -16.07 -39.95 11.51
CA THR A 604 -16.81 -40.96 12.28
C THR A 604 -17.41 -41.97 11.32
N GLY A 605 -16.56 -42.83 10.76
CA GLY A 605 -16.94 -43.92 9.86
C GLY A 605 -17.37 -43.44 8.47
N GLU A 606 -17.01 -44.22 7.44
CA GLU A 606 -17.80 -44.22 6.21
C GLU A 606 -19.20 -44.73 6.58
N TYR A 607 -20.19 -43.85 6.50
CA TYR A 607 -21.56 -44.32 6.49
C TYR A 607 -21.82 -45.03 5.15
N PRO A 608 -22.75 -46.01 5.10
CA PRO A 608 -23.09 -46.65 3.84
C PRO A 608 -23.40 -45.62 2.75
N ALA A 609 -23.02 -45.92 1.50
CA ALA A 609 -23.37 -45.06 0.38
C ALA A 609 -24.90 -44.88 0.29
N TRP A 610 -25.33 -43.71 -0.18
CA TRP A 610 -26.74 -43.50 -0.45
C TRP A 610 -27.23 -44.39 -1.60
N GLU A 611 -28.41 -45.00 -1.44
CA GLU A 611 -29.04 -45.92 -2.37
C GLU A 611 -30.46 -45.45 -2.70
N LEU A 612 -30.75 -45.25 -3.99
CA LEU A 612 -32.08 -44.93 -4.48
C LEU A 612 -33.05 -46.09 -4.22
N GLY A 613 -34.21 -45.79 -3.62
CA GLY A 613 -35.26 -46.75 -3.30
C GLY A 613 -35.15 -47.39 -1.92
N LYS A 614 -34.09 -47.10 -1.15
CA LYS A 614 -33.95 -47.56 0.23
C LYS A 614 -34.86 -46.75 1.17
N ASN A 615 -35.55 -47.43 2.07
CA ASN A 615 -36.35 -46.78 3.12
C ASN A 615 -35.43 -46.40 4.30
N TYR A 616 -34.91 -45.18 4.28
CA TYR A 616 -34.14 -44.61 5.37
C TYR A 616 -35.05 -44.19 6.53
N VAL A 617 -34.56 -44.35 7.77
CA VAL A 617 -35.24 -43.87 8.98
C VAL A 617 -34.58 -42.60 9.52
N GLU A 618 -35.30 -41.86 10.36
CA GLU A 618 -34.76 -40.69 11.08
C GLU A 618 -33.46 -41.06 11.80
N GLY A 619 -32.44 -40.20 11.64
CA GLY A 619 -31.13 -40.39 12.24
C GLY A 619 -30.23 -41.39 11.50
N GLU A 620 -30.71 -42.07 10.46
CA GLU A 620 -29.88 -42.94 9.63
C GLU A 620 -28.92 -42.09 8.78
N ARG A 621 -27.65 -42.49 8.74
CA ARG A 621 -26.58 -41.72 8.13
C ARG A 621 -26.05 -42.40 6.88
N VAL A 622 -25.67 -41.60 5.88
CA VAL A 622 -25.08 -42.05 4.61
C VAL A 622 -23.91 -41.16 4.20
N THR A 623 -23.04 -41.71 3.36
CA THR A 623 -21.97 -40.94 2.70
C THR A 623 -22.31 -40.75 1.23
N ASN A 624 -22.18 -39.53 0.71
CA ASN A 624 -22.25 -39.25 -0.73
C ASN A 624 -21.27 -38.12 -1.08
N LEU A 625 -20.55 -38.25 -2.20
CA LEU A 625 -19.55 -37.26 -2.67
C LEU A 625 -18.48 -36.87 -1.63
N GLY A 626 -18.14 -37.77 -0.70
CA GLY A 626 -17.14 -37.53 0.35
C GLY A 626 -17.67 -36.80 1.59
N ASP A 627 -18.96 -36.44 1.60
CA ASP A 627 -19.65 -35.80 2.70
C ASP A 627 -20.63 -36.78 3.39
N ASN A 628 -20.97 -36.49 4.65
CA ASN A 628 -21.89 -37.29 5.45
C ASN A 628 -23.24 -36.58 5.64
N TYR A 629 -24.32 -37.36 5.66
CA TYR A 629 -25.68 -36.85 5.72
C TYR A 629 -26.53 -37.69 6.68
N GLU A 630 -27.38 -37.03 7.46
CA GLU A 630 -28.32 -37.66 8.37
C GLU A 630 -29.76 -37.43 7.91
N CYS A 631 -30.55 -38.51 7.83
CA CYS A 631 -31.94 -38.46 7.39
C CYS A 631 -32.81 -37.75 8.46
N LYS A 632 -33.55 -36.71 8.04
CA LYS A 632 -34.35 -35.87 8.93
C LYS A 632 -35.56 -36.60 9.52
N ALA A 633 -36.07 -36.08 10.63
CA ALA A 633 -37.25 -36.60 11.30
C ALA A 633 -38.51 -36.64 10.41
N PHE A 634 -39.48 -37.48 10.78
CA PHE A 634 -40.78 -37.51 10.09
C PHE A 634 -41.43 -36.09 10.08
N PRO A 635 -42.00 -35.63 8.95
CA PRO A 635 -42.34 -36.36 7.72
C PRO A 635 -41.21 -36.48 6.68
N TYR A 636 -40.09 -35.80 6.88
CA TYR A 636 -39.00 -35.66 5.91
C TYR A 636 -38.24 -36.95 5.65
N SER A 637 -38.17 -37.85 6.64
CA SER A 637 -37.60 -39.20 6.47
C SER A 637 -38.23 -39.99 5.33
N GLY A 638 -39.49 -39.70 5.00
CA GLY A 638 -40.19 -40.29 3.86
C GLY A 638 -39.63 -39.89 2.50
N TRP A 639 -38.68 -38.94 2.43
CA TRP A 639 -38.07 -38.47 1.18
C TRP A 639 -36.61 -38.90 1.02
N CYS A 640 -35.95 -39.35 2.09
CA CYS A 640 -34.53 -39.63 2.11
C CYS A 640 -34.06 -40.61 1.02
N GLY A 641 -34.87 -41.58 0.59
CA GLY A 641 -34.49 -42.53 -0.47
C GLY A 641 -35.47 -42.67 -1.62
N VAL A 642 -36.49 -41.80 -1.75
CA VAL A 642 -37.60 -42.04 -2.68
C VAL A 642 -37.36 -41.55 -4.12
N ALA A 643 -36.45 -40.59 -4.32
CA ALA A 643 -36.14 -40.04 -5.63
C ALA A 643 -34.74 -39.42 -5.67
N GLU A 644 -34.13 -39.38 -6.85
CA GLU A 644 -32.85 -38.69 -7.12
C GLU A 644 -32.89 -37.20 -6.75
N ALA A 645 -34.08 -36.58 -6.80
CA ALA A 645 -34.30 -35.21 -6.33
C ALA A 645 -33.84 -34.97 -4.88
N TYR A 646 -33.86 -36.02 -4.05
CA TYR A 646 -33.46 -35.99 -2.64
C TYR A 646 -32.09 -36.64 -2.38
N LYS A 647 -31.31 -36.95 -3.43
CA LYS A 647 -29.97 -37.52 -3.28
C LYS A 647 -29.07 -36.57 -2.47
N PRO A 648 -28.53 -36.99 -1.33
CA PRO A 648 -27.79 -36.11 -0.42
C PRO A 648 -26.61 -35.43 -1.10
N GLY A 649 -26.53 -34.09 -1.07
CA GLY A 649 -25.42 -33.33 -1.67
C GLY A 649 -25.49 -33.10 -3.18
N GLU A 650 -26.46 -33.68 -3.89
CA GLU A 650 -26.54 -33.61 -5.35
C GLU A 650 -27.95 -33.26 -5.86
N GLY A 651 -29.00 -33.84 -5.27
CA GLY A 651 -30.38 -33.64 -5.70
C GLY A 651 -30.89 -32.23 -5.39
N HIS A 652 -31.62 -31.60 -6.31
CA HIS A 652 -32.10 -30.22 -6.16
C HIS A 652 -32.97 -29.95 -4.91
N ALA A 653 -33.51 -30.98 -4.26
CA ALA A 653 -34.29 -30.90 -3.03
C ALA A 653 -33.66 -31.68 -1.86
N TRP A 654 -32.36 -32.02 -1.92
CA TRP A 654 -31.71 -32.86 -0.90
C TRP A 654 -31.80 -32.28 0.52
N GLN A 655 -31.78 -30.95 0.63
CA GLN A 655 -31.86 -30.22 1.89
C GLN A 655 -33.20 -30.40 2.60
N ASP A 656 -34.26 -30.81 1.90
CA ASP A 656 -35.56 -31.10 2.52
C ASP A 656 -35.54 -32.42 3.28
N ALA A 657 -34.73 -33.39 2.83
CA ALA A 657 -34.69 -34.74 3.38
C ALA A 657 -33.49 -35.00 4.31
N TRP A 658 -32.37 -34.31 4.09
CA TRP A 658 -31.10 -34.59 4.75
C TRP A 658 -30.52 -33.37 5.47
N THR A 659 -29.85 -33.63 6.59
CA THR A 659 -28.95 -32.68 7.26
C THR A 659 -27.52 -33.07 6.89
N LYS A 660 -26.73 -32.16 6.32
CA LYS A 660 -25.29 -32.38 6.12
C LYS A 660 -24.60 -32.33 7.48
N LEU A 661 -23.77 -33.35 7.77
CA LEU A 661 -23.07 -33.53 9.04
C LEU A 661 -21.69 -32.89 9.03
#